data_AF-A0A7I8V7X9-F1
#
_entry.id   AF-A0A7I8V7X9-F1
#
_cell.length_a   1.000
_cell.length_b   1.000
_cell.length_c   1.000
_cell.angle_alpha   90.00
_cell.angle_beta   90.00
_cell.angle_gamma   90.00
#
_symmetry.space_group_name_H-M   'P 1'
#
loop_
_entity.id
_entity.type
_entity.pdbx_description
1 polymer ?
#
loop_
_entity_poly.entity_id
_entity_poly.type
_entity_poly.pdbx_seq_one_letter_code
_entity_poly.pdbx_strand_id
1 'polypeptide(L)'
;MFNSKPVIIKRPNNKTVHLGQNVTIHCEANRNGRVYWKKYDNFTRQFKLLGSAERGKYEQRNKSTVLVVFNFSAEEDAVYLCTTSASRNHPDRTVYFRLKLAREVKKEKHSSLETWKIIVISICCFVFAIIIVCSTVFYIWHMDKKMRRCHKKLIVMKPNENYAFNEYSTSSPLDNIQVGLVPMEDDGRVHHIYGNTIAQLPEDEQFFYEWKDMDLGNLIGQGAFGQVFKADLSQLHGSIPVAVKKLRENATDRDVIDMWKEFERMKTIGSHINIISLVGYTTFEGNMYLITEYAEHGNLQLYLRRHSPPAGSDGILDYKDLVHLAWQIARGMEYLSNRQCIHRDLAARNVLVASNGVAKIADFGLSRDLTETEYYRLRPGGRIPIKWVPPETLFDFKFTIMSDVWAYGVVLWEIFSYGAEPYEDHEPAALFVLLNNGYRMPKAKYMSDEIAEIMTMCWKEDPNARPYFSAISSATDKIIERLVTYGQSYMEERSVDEESDELTQLLSRSATETKSPRASSSDSQYSSMPDEQLKDGFDHFLPETDVLPIAVAVGAVVVSAVLAKIFLFGKKKRPVTLKEPSVKYPLKLVYKEDISHDTRLFRFALPSNEHILGLPTGQHIYLSCRIDNEPVVKPYTPVSSDEDLGKVDLVVKIYKANVHPKFPNGGKMSQYLDAMSIGDSIDFRGPNGKLVYEGKGQFKIQKDKKSPPEAKSFKNLAMIAGGTGITPMMQLARQILKDPEDNTKLTLIFANQTEEDILLRNEIDDYEARYGDQFKVWYTLDRPPQSWTYSSGFVNDQMIADRLSPPGDETIVLMCGPPPMIDYACKPNLDKLGYKEENRFSY
;
A
#
# COMPACT_ATOMS: atom_id res chain seq x y z
N MET A 1 17.64 78.61 -24.05
CA MET A 1 16.47 78.21 -23.25
C MET A 1 15.85 76.98 -23.90
N PHE A 2 15.54 75.91 -23.16
CA PHE A 2 14.87 74.73 -23.73
C PHE A 2 13.35 74.83 -23.56
N ASN A 3 12.61 74.79 -24.66
CA ASN A 3 11.14 74.72 -24.62
C ASN A 3 10.70 73.33 -24.13
N SER A 4 10.18 73.26 -22.90
CA SER A 4 9.60 72.03 -22.35
C SER A 4 8.31 71.66 -23.09
N LYS A 5 8.22 70.40 -23.55
CA LYS A 5 7.04 69.90 -24.28
C LYS A 5 5.76 69.94 -23.41
N PRO A 6 4.56 70.03 -24.01
CA PRO A 6 3.29 69.91 -23.29
C PRO A 6 3.17 68.59 -22.51
N VAL A 7 2.84 68.68 -21.22
CA VAL A 7 2.63 67.53 -20.34
C VAL A 7 1.44 67.76 -19.41
N ILE A 8 0.60 66.73 -19.26
CA ILE A 8 -0.49 66.68 -18.27
C ILE A 8 0.13 66.46 -16.88
N ILE A 9 0.00 67.48 -16.02
CA ILE A 9 0.44 67.46 -14.61
C ILE A 9 -0.61 66.77 -13.74
N LYS A 10 -1.89 67.10 -13.93
CA LYS A 10 -3.01 66.56 -13.15
C LYS A 10 -3.90 65.72 -14.05
N ARG A 11 -4.10 64.45 -13.70
CA ARG A 11 -4.82 63.47 -14.51
C ARG A 11 -6.28 63.29 -14.03
N PRO A 12 -7.25 63.10 -14.94
CA PRO A 12 -8.60 62.67 -14.58
C PRO A 12 -8.60 61.20 -14.16
N ASN A 13 -9.46 60.84 -13.20
CA ASN A 13 -9.68 59.48 -12.73
C ASN A 13 -11.06 58.96 -13.18
N ASN A 14 -11.23 57.64 -13.20
CA ASN A 14 -12.54 57.00 -13.41
C ASN A 14 -13.53 57.41 -12.31
N LYS A 15 -14.82 57.56 -12.65
CA LYS A 15 -15.89 57.86 -11.69
C LYS A 15 -17.16 57.07 -11.98
N THR A 16 -17.82 56.60 -10.92
CA THR A 16 -19.21 56.13 -10.96
C THR A 16 -20.14 57.30 -10.59
N VAL A 17 -21.28 57.43 -11.25
CA VAL A 17 -22.16 58.61 -11.19
C VAL A 17 -23.63 58.16 -11.22
N HIS A 18 -24.50 58.74 -10.40
CA HIS A 18 -25.94 58.46 -10.45
C HIS A 18 -26.64 59.26 -11.54
N LEU A 19 -27.76 58.75 -12.05
CA LEU A 19 -28.54 59.42 -13.07
C LEU A 19 -29.00 60.80 -12.58
N GLY A 20 -28.87 61.82 -13.42
CA GLY A 20 -29.22 63.21 -13.10
C GLY A 20 -28.12 64.03 -12.40
N GLN A 21 -27.03 63.43 -11.93
CA GLN A 21 -25.96 64.17 -11.24
C GLN A 21 -25.10 65.01 -12.20
N ASN A 22 -24.54 66.11 -11.69
CA ASN A 22 -23.53 66.92 -12.39
C ASN A 22 -22.12 66.45 -12.01
N VAL A 23 -21.23 66.29 -12.99
CA VAL A 23 -19.91 65.67 -12.82
C VAL A 23 -18.80 66.65 -13.17
N THR A 24 -18.00 67.05 -12.18
CA THR A 24 -16.79 67.86 -12.40
C THR A 24 -15.54 66.97 -12.51
N ILE A 25 -14.72 67.21 -13.53
CA ILE A 25 -13.50 66.48 -13.87
C ILE A 25 -12.38 67.48 -14.12
N HIS A 26 -11.17 67.21 -13.63
CA HIS A 26 -10.01 68.10 -13.78
C HIS A 26 -8.92 67.43 -14.62
N CYS A 27 -8.30 68.20 -15.51
CA CYS A 27 -7.07 67.85 -16.22
C CYS A 27 -6.24 69.11 -16.41
N GLU A 28 -5.02 69.16 -15.88
CA GLU A 28 -4.19 70.38 -15.91
C GLU A 28 -2.87 70.10 -16.62
N ALA A 29 -2.46 71.02 -17.49
CA ALA A 29 -1.23 70.97 -18.27
C ALA A 29 -0.15 71.90 -17.70
N ASN A 30 1.11 71.68 -18.08
CA ASN A 30 2.16 72.67 -17.87
C ASN A 30 1.93 73.96 -18.69
N ARG A 31 2.68 75.03 -18.38
CA ARG A 31 2.47 76.39 -18.94
C ARG A 31 2.47 76.47 -20.48
N ASN A 32 2.98 75.44 -21.17
CA ASN A 32 3.15 75.40 -22.63
C ASN A 32 2.05 74.59 -23.35
N GLY A 33 1.15 73.92 -22.62
CA GLY A 33 0.10 73.06 -23.20
C GLY A 33 -1.31 73.61 -23.02
N ARG A 34 -2.16 73.46 -24.04
CA ARG A 34 -3.62 73.61 -23.91
C ARG A 34 -4.30 72.25 -23.77
N VAL A 35 -5.34 72.18 -22.96
CA VAL A 35 -6.14 70.97 -22.70
C VAL A 35 -7.32 70.90 -23.66
N TYR A 36 -7.53 69.72 -24.23
CA TYR A 36 -8.66 69.40 -25.10
C TYR A 36 -9.35 68.12 -24.63
N TRP A 37 -10.69 68.11 -24.62
CA TRP A 37 -11.50 66.98 -24.17
C TRP A 37 -12.19 66.30 -25.35
N LYS A 38 -12.25 64.97 -25.35
CA LYS A 38 -13.03 64.19 -26.32
C LYS A 38 -13.85 63.10 -25.63
N LYS A 39 -15.04 62.80 -26.15
CA LYS A 39 -15.89 61.65 -25.77
C LYS A 39 -15.75 60.57 -26.85
N TYR A 40 -15.61 59.30 -26.46
CA TYR A 40 -15.70 58.18 -27.40
C TYR A 40 -17.16 57.99 -27.78
N ASP A 41 -17.43 58.02 -29.09
CA ASP A 41 -18.74 57.69 -29.65
C ASP A 41 -18.73 56.22 -30.11
N ASN A 42 -19.64 55.42 -29.55
CA ASN A 42 -19.78 54.00 -29.88
C ASN A 42 -20.32 53.76 -31.31
N PHE A 43 -21.07 54.71 -31.88
CA PHE A 43 -21.63 54.58 -33.23
C PHE A 43 -20.58 54.85 -34.30
N THR A 44 -19.91 56.02 -34.26
CA THR A 44 -18.83 56.33 -35.22
C THR A 44 -17.50 55.63 -34.90
N ARG A 45 -17.37 55.02 -33.71
CA ARG A 45 -16.13 54.42 -33.18
C ARG A 45 -14.94 55.39 -33.11
N GLN A 46 -15.22 56.69 -32.95
CA GLN A 46 -14.22 57.75 -32.93
C GLN A 46 -14.35 58.65 -31.69
N PHE A 47 -13.27 59.37 -31.37
CA PHE A 47 -13.25 60.36 -30.31
C PHE A 47 -13.71 61.73 -30.83
N LYS A 48 -14.98 62.07 -30.60
CA LYS A 48 -15.58 63.37 -30.93
C LYS A 48 -15.05 64.45 -29.99
N LEU A 49 -14.58 65.57 -30.55
CA LEU A 49 -14.13 66.73 -29.76
C LEU A 49 -15.31 67.37 -29.04
N LEU A 50 -15.21 67.52 -27.71
CA LEU A 50 -16.19 68.28 -26.94
C LEU A 50 -15.92 69.77 -27.16
N GLY A 51 -16.56 70.34 -28.17
CA GLY A 51 -16.53 71.76 -28.49
C GLY A 51 -17.70 72.53 -27.88
N SER A 52 -17.64 73.87 -27.92
CA SER A 52 -18.67 74.79 -27.39
C SER A 52 -20.04 74.76 -28.09
N ALA A 53 -20.28 73.75 -28.95
CA ALA A 53 -21.52 73.57 -29.70
C ALA A 53 -22.63 72.87 -28.88
N GLU A 54 -22.26 71.97 -27.95
CA GLU A 54 -23.21 71.24 -27.10
C GLU A 54 -23.53 72.03 -25.82
N ARG A 55 -23.95 73.30 -26.01
CA ARG A 55 -24.32 74.23 -24.94
C ARG A 55 -25.39 73.62 -24.03
N GLY A 56 -25.07 73.48 -22.74
CA GLY A 56 -25.97 72.98 -21.70
C GLY A 56 -25.68 71.56 -21.21
N LYS A 57 -25.05 70.70 -22.03
CA LYS A 57 -24.66 69.34 -21.60
C LYS A 57 -23.21 69.27 -21.10
N TYR A 58 -22.31 70.02 -21.73
CA TYR A 58 -20.90 70.10 -21.36
C TYR A 58 -20.46 71.56 -21.20
N GLU A 59 -19.66 71.85 -20.16
CA GLU A 59 -19.03 73.15 -19.96
C GLU A 59 -17.55 72.99 -19.64
N GLN A 60 -16.72 73.88 -20.20
CA GLN A 60 -15.27 73.90 -19.95
C GLN A 60 -14.88 75.16 -19.18
N ARG A 61 -14.50 74.98 -17.92
CA ARG A 61 -14.08 76.06 -17.02
C ARG A 61 -12.55 76.16 -16.94
N ASN A 62 -12.06 77.27 -16.40
CA ASN A 62 -10.64 77.53 -16.10
C ASN A 62 -9.69 77.26 -17.29
N LYS A 63 -9.93 77.90 -18.44
CA LYS A 63 -9.13 77.73 -19.68
C LYS A 63 -9.09 76.26 -20.14
N SER A 64 -10.24 75.59 -20.10
CA SER A 64 -10.45 74.17 -20.43
C SER A 64 -9.75 73.14 -19.53
N THR A 65 -9.20 73.52 -18.37
CA THR A 65 -8.64 72.54 -17.41
C THR A 65 -9.70 71.79 -16.59
N VAL A 66 -10.95 72.24 -16.63
CA VAL A 66 -12.07 71.61 -15.93
C VAL A 66 -13.20 71.34 -16.91
N LEU A 67 -13.66 70.09 -16.97
CA LEU A 67 -14.86 69.67 -17.68
C LEU A 67 -15.99 69.43 -16.68
N VAL A 68 -17.14 70.07 -16.90
CA VAL A 68 -18.40 69.77 -16.20
C VAL A 68 -19.32 69.06 -17.18
N VAL A 69 -19.84 67.90 -16.78
CA VAL A 69 -20.92 67.18 -17.47
C VAL A 69 -22.20 67.41 -16.68
N PHE A 70 -23.24 67.96 -17.31
CA PHE A 70 -24.53 68.22 -16.65
C PHE A 70 -25.52 67.08 -16.86
N ASN A 71 -26.37 66.83 -15.86
CA ASN A 71 -27.49 65.89 -15.92
C ASN A 71 -27.07 64.54 -16.52
N PHE A 72 -26.20 63.81 -15.81
CA PHE A 72 -25.57 62.58 -16.30
C PHE A 72 -26.61 61.50 -16.64
N SER A 73 -26.57 60.98 -17.86
CA SER A 73 -27.52 59.97 -18.36
C SER A 73 -26.79 58.76 -18.94
N ALA A 74 -27.53 57.73 -19.36
CA ALA A 74 -26.94 56.47 -19.86
C ALA A 74 -25.99 56.66 -21.06
N GLU A 75 -26.23 57.67 -21.90
CA GLU A 75 -25.35 58.04 -23.02
C GLU A 75 -23.97 58.55 -22.58
N GLU A 76 -23.80 58.97 -21.33
CA GLU A 76 -22.53 59.43 -20.76
C GLU A 76 -21.72 58.29 -20.09
N ASP A 77 -22.20 57.04 -20.06
CA ASP A 77 -21.40 55.86 -19.69
C ASP A 77 -20.41 55.50 -20.83
N ALA A 78 -19.42 56.36 -21.01
CA ALA A 78 -18.49 56.36 -22.12
C ALA A 78 -17.03 56.52 -21.64
N VAL A 79 -16.10 56.16 -22.52
CA VAL A 79 -14.69 56.52 -22.36
C VAL A 79 -14.49 57.95 -22.83
N TYR A 80 -13.81 58.75 -22.02
CA TYR A 80 -13.41 60.11 -22.33
C TYR A 80 -11.89 60.20 -22.35
N LEU A 81 -11.35 61.20 -23.04
CA LEU A 81 -9.93 61.53 -22.95
C LEU A 81 -9.70 63.02 -22.72
N CYS A 82 -8.61 63.30 -22.02
CA CYS A 82 -7.94 64.60 -21.98
C CYS A 82 -6.66 64.49 -22.83
N THR A 83 -6.40 65.46 -23.70
CA THR A 83 -5.15 65.52 -24.48
C THR A 83 -4.55 66.92 -24.45
N THR A 84 -3.23 67.01 -24.53
CA THR A 84 -2.49 68.29 -24.51
C THR A 84 -1.63 68.46 -25.75
N SER A 85 -1.59 69.69 -26.27
CA SER A 85 -0.66 70.10 -27.32
C SER A 85 -0.32 71.59 -27.24
N ALA A 86 0.78 71.96 -27.90
CA ALA A 86 1.16 73.33 -28.24
C ALA A 86 0.47 73.83 -29.54
N SER A 87 -0.07 72.94 -30.37
CA SER A 87 -0.70 73.23 -31.66
C SER A 87 -2.03 72.49 -31.84
N ARG A 88 -2.95 73.00 -32.67
CA ARG A 88 -4.28 72.39 -32.84
C ARG A 88 -4.26 70.98 -33.47
N ASN A 89 -3.20 70.61 -34.18
CA ASN A 89 -3.23 69.48 -35.13
C ASN A 89 -2.46 68.22 -34.70
N HIS A 90 -1.59 68.26 -33.68
CA HIS A 90 -0.80 67.10 -33.24
C HIS A 90 -0.80 66.97 -31.70
N PRO A 91 -1.41 65.92 -31.10
CA PRO A 91 -1.43 65.74 -29.65
C PRO A 91 -0.10 65.19 -29.10
N ASP A 92 0.51 65.87 -28.13
CA ASP A 92 1.79 65.45 -27.52
C ASP A 92 1.60 64.31 -26.50
N ARG A 93 0.55 64.39 -25.67
CA ARG A 93 0.17 63.35 -24.70
C ARG A 93 -1.33 63.32 -24.45
N THR A 94 -1.84 62.13 -24.09
CA THR A 94 -3.27 61.84 -23.89
C THR A 94 -3.46 60.94 -22.66
N VAL A 95 -4.54 61.17 -21.91
CA VAL A 95 -4.97 60.34 -20.76
C VAL A 95 -6.45 59.99 -20.93
N TYR A 96 -6.77 58.71 -20.79
CA TYR A 96 -8.12 58.17 -20.89
C TYR A 96 -8.72 57.94 -19.50
N PHE A 97 -10.05 58.10 -19.37
CA PHE A 97 -10.81 57.79 -18.16
C PHE A 97 -12.26 57.42 -18.54
N ARG A 98 -12.98 56.73 -17.67
CA ARG A 98 -14.39 56.35 -17.87
C ARG A 98 -15.29 56.97 -16.82
N LEU A 99 -16.43 57.47 -17.27
CA LEU A 99 -17.61 57.72 -16.41
C LEU A 99 -18.54 56.52 -16.53
N LYS A 100 -19.14 56.08 -15.42
CA LYS A 100 -20.00 54.88 -15.39
C LYS A 100 -21.30 55.15 -14.62
N LEU A 101 -22.43 54.69 -15.14
CA LEU A 101 -23.72 54.87 -14.48
C LEU A 101 -23.88 53.93 -13.27
N ALA A 102 -24.25 54.50 -12.12
CA ALA A 102 -24.65 53.75 -10.95
C ALA A 102 -26.00 53.05 -11.19
N ARG A 103 -26.08 51.74 -10.95
CA ARG A 103 -27.34 50.99 -10.96
C ARG A 103 -27.88 50.92 -9.54
N GLU A 104 -29.08 51.44 -9.32
CA GLU A 104 -29.74 51.35 -8.02
C GLU A 104 -30.41 49.99 -7.84
N VAL A 105 -30.26 49.41 -6.65
CA VAL A 105 -30.99 48.22 -6.22
C VAL A 105 -32.27 48.67 -5.54
N LYS A 106 -33.42 48.43 -6.17
CA LYS A 106 -34.73 48.71 -5.55
C LYS A 106 -34.89 47.86 -4.28
N LYS A 107 -35.12 48.52 -3.14
CA LYS A 107 -35.74 47.89 -1.97
C LYS A 107 -37.26 48.08 -2.09
N GLU A 108 -37.99 47.00 -2.24
CA GLU A 108 -39.46 47.03 -2.16
C GLU A 108 -39.91 47.00 -0.69
N LYS A 109 -40.98 47.74 -0.37
CA LYS A 109 -41.61 47.70 0.95
C LYS A 109 -42.51 46.48 1.01
N HIS A 110 -42.10 45.44 1.74
CA HIS A 110 -42.96 44.29 1.99
C HIS A 110 -44.16 44.69 2.87
N SER A 111 -45.35 44.25 2.46
CA SER A 111 -46.59 44.40 3.23
C SER A 111 -46.62 43.42 4.41
N SER A 112 -47.42 43.73 5.44
CA SER A 112 -47.50 43.00 6.71
C SER A 112 -48.03 41.56 6.62
N LEU A 113 -48.42 41.10 5.43
CA LEU A 113 -48.95 39.76 5.18
C LEU A 113 -47.86 38.68 4.93
N GLU A 114 -46.59 39.06 4.84
CA GLU A 114 -45.48 38.11 4.56
C GLU A 114 -44.68 37.73 5.81
N THR A 115 -44.76 38.51 6.88
CA THR A 115 -44.00 38.27 8.13
C THR A 115 -44.35 36.92 8.77
N TRP A 116 -45.61 36.49 8.70
CA TRP A 116 -46.04 35.21 9.27
C TRP A 116 -45.44 34.01 8.54
N LYS A 117 -45.22 34.09 7.22
CA LYS A 117 -44.56 33.03 6.45
C LYS A 117 -43.11 32.86 6.88
N ILE A 118 -42.39 33.97 7.10
CA ILE A 118 -41.01 33.96 7.60
C ILE A 118 -40.95 33.36 9.01
N ILE A 119 -41.91 33.69 9.88
CA ILE A 119 -42.03 33.11 11.23
C ILE A 119 -42.30 31.61 11.16
N VAL A 120 -43.27 31.16 10.33
CA VAL A 120 -43.57 29.74 10.15
C VAL A 120 -42.38 28.97 9.58
N ILE A 121 -41.70 29.48 8.56
CA ILE A 121 -40.48 28.88 8.01
C ILE A 121 -39.39 28.78 9.09
N SER A 122 -39.19 29.83 9.90
CA SER A 122 -38.21 29.81 10.99
C SER A 122 -38.57 28.76 12.06
N ILE A 123 -39.85 28.63 12.42
CA ILE A 123 -40.33 27.60 13.35
C ILE A 123 -40.12 26.20 12.74
N CYS A 124 -40.46 25.99 11.47
CA CYS A 124 -40.22 24.71 10.78
C CYS A 124 -38.72 24.36 10.73
N CYS A 125 -37.84 25.31 10.44
CA CYS A 125 -36.39 25.09 10.46
C CYS A 125 -35.86 24.81 11.87
N PHE A 126 -36.40 25.46 12.90
CA PHE A 126 -36.03 25.21 14.30
C PHE A 126 -36.50 23.83 14.78
N VAL A 127 -37.73 23.43 14.45
CA VAL A 127 -38.26 22.08 14.72
C VAL A 127 -37.45 21.03 13.95
N PHE A 128 -37.07 21.28 12.70
CA PHE A 128 -36.23 20.37 11.92
C PHE A 128 -34.82 20.22 12.51
N ALA A 129 -34.22 21.31 13.00
CA ALA A 129 -32.96 21.26 13.74
C ALA A 129 -33.08 20.46 15.05
N ILE A 130 -34.17 20.65 15.80
CA ILE A 130 -34.48 19.85 16.99
C ILE A 130 -34.65 18.37 16.63
N ILE A 131 -35.34 18.04 15.53
CA ILE A 131 -35.48 16.66 15.06
C ILE A 131 -34.10 16.06 14.75
N ILE A 132 -33.19 16.78 14.08
CA ILE A 132 -31.82 16.30 13.83
C ILE A 132 -31.04 16.09 15.14
N VAL A 133 -31.15 17.01 16.11
CA VAL A 133 -30.51 16.85 17.43
C VAL A 133 -31.08 15.66 18.19
N CYS A 134 -32.41 15.51 18.24
CA CYS A 134 -33.07 14.36 18.86
C CYS A 134 -32.73 13.04 18.15
N SER A 135 -32.66 13.02 16.81
CA SER A 135 -32.26 11.83 16.04
C SER A 135 -30.79 11.47 16.25
N THR A 136 -29.88 12.44 16.35
CA THR A 136 -28.46 12.18 16.62
C THR A 136 -28.22 11.78 18.07
N VAL A 137 -28.89 12.40 19.05
CA VAL A 137 -28.88 11.97 20.45
C VAL A 137 -29.50 10.56 20.61
N PHE A 138 -30.61 10.26 19.93
CA PHE A 138 -31.19 8.92 19.91
C PHE A 138 -30.25 7.90 19.25
N TYR A 139 -29.59 8.25 18.15
CA TYR A 139 -28.58 7.39 17.50
C TYR A 139 -27.40 7.12 18.42
N ILE A 140 -26.86 8.14 19.09
CA ILE A 140 -25.79 8.01 20.08
C ILE A 140 -26.25 7.13 21.26
N TRP A 141 -27.43 7.39 21.83
CA TRP A 141 -28.02 6.57 22.90
C TRP A 141 -28.27 5.12 22.47
N HIS A 142 -28.71 4.90 21.23
CA HIS A 142 -28.94 3.57 20.67
C HIS A 142 -27.62 2.82 20.45
N MET A 143 -26.58 3.49 19.96
CA MET A 143 -25.24 2.92 19.83
C MET A 143 -24.59 2.66 21.20
N ASP A 144 -24.75 3.56 22.16
CA ASP A 144 -24.32 3.38 23.55
C ASP A 144 -25.07 2.20 24.23
N LYS A 145 -26.37 2.06 23.98
CA LYS A 145 -27.19 0.91 24.42
C LYS A 145 -26.80 -0.40 23.71
N LYS A 146 -26.29 -0.34 22.47
CA LYS A 146 -25.70 -1.47 21.74
C LYS A 146 -24.32 -1.84 22.32
N MET A 147 -23.46 -0.87 22.59
CA MET A 147 -22.13 -1.05 23.19
C MET A 147 -22.22 -1.59 24.63
N ARG A 148 -23.17 -1.10 25.45
CA ARG A 148 -23.44 -1.63 26.79
C ARG A 148 -23.98 -3.07 26.80
N ARG A 149 -24.54 -3.57 25.70
CA ARG A 149 -24.84 -5.02 25.55
C ARG A 149 -23.58 -5.85 25.32
N CYS A 150 -22.57 -5.31 24.65
CA CYS A 150 -21.27 -5.99 24.46
C CYS A 150 -20.40 -6.01 25.74
N HIS A 151 -20.58 -5.06 26.66
CA HIS A 151 -19.78 -4.97 27.89
C HIS A 151 -20.25 -5.82 29.08
N LYS A 152 -21.32 -6.63 28.93
CA LYS A 152 -21.75 -7.61 29.96
C LYS A 152 -21.35 -9.05 29.63
N LYS A 153 -20.07 -9.24 29.27
CA LYS A 153 -19.38 -10.55 29.42
C LYS A 153 -17.88 -10.41 29.69
N LEU A 154 -17.52 -9.46 30.57
CA LEU A 154 -16.21 -9.41 31.22
C LEU A 154 -16.39 -9.79 32.70
N ILE A 155 -15.81 -10.91 33.13
CA ILE A 155 -15.58 -11.21 34.55
C ILE A 155 -14.07 -11.22 34.75
N VAL A 156 -13.62 -10.53 35.79
CA VAL A 156 -12.20 -10.34 36.11
C VAL A 156 -11.67 -11.57 36.84
N MET A 157 -10.48 -12.03 36.46
CA MET A 157 -9.55 -12.66 37.39
C MET A 157 -8.26 -11.84 37.44
N LYS A 158 -7.79 -11.59 38.68
CA LYS A 158 -6.50 -10.95 38.95
C LYS A 158 -5.37 -11.96 38.74
N PRO A 159 -4.12 -11.51 38.53
CA PRO A 159 -2.97 -12.42 38.60
C PRO A 159 -2.87 -13.04 39.99
N ASN A 160 -2.37 -14.27 40.04
CA ASN A 160 -1.81 -14.83 41.26
C ASN A 160 -0.57 -15.65 40.91
N GLU A 161 0.39 -15.70 41.83
CA GLU A 161 1.74 -16.18 41.57
C GLU A 161 1.82 -17.71 41.65
N ASN A 162 2.63 -18.33 40.77
CA ASN A 162 3.44 -19.54 40.98
C ASN A 162 3.93 -20.12 39.64
N TYR A 163 5.10 -19.70 39.18
CA TYR A 163 5.88 -20.45 38.18
C TYR A 163 7.06 -21.11 38.88
N ALA A 164 6.98 -22.43 39.05
CA ALA A 164 8.15 -23.27 39.30
C ALA A 164 8.69 -23.76 37.95
N PHE A 165 10.00 -23.98 37.88
CA PHE A 165 10.68 -24.45 36.67
C PHE A 165 10.22 -25.86 36.25
N ASN A 166 10.18 -26.09 34.93
CA ASN A 166 10.88 -27.22 34.34
C ASN A 166 11.23 -26.91 32.87
N GLU A 167 12.48 -27.18 32.51
CA GLU A 167 12.99 -27.02 31.15
C GLU A 167 12.69 -28.24 30.27
N TYR A 168 13.18 -28.16 29.02
CA TYR A 168 13.12 -29.11 27.89
C TYR A 168 12.00 -28.87 26.87
N SER A 169 12.26 -27.91 25.99
CA SER A 169 11.54 -27.73 24.71
C SER A 169 12.44 -27.06 23.67
N THR A 170 13.21 -27.85 22.93
CA THR A 170 14.02 -27.37 21.79
C THR A 170 13.14 -27.20 20.54
N SER A 171 12.31 -26.16 20.54
CA SER A 171 11.57 -25.72 19.34
C SER A 171 12.29 -24.51 18.72
N SER A 172 12.92 -24.69 17.54
CA SER A 172 13.49 -23.57 16.78
C SER A 172 12.40 -22.58 16.37
N PRO A 173 12.48 -21.28 16.72
CA PRO A 173 11.41 -20.34 16.44
C PRO A 173 11.89 -19.15 15.60
N LEU A 174 12.07 -19.28 14.26
CA LEU A 174 12.17 -18.13 13.34
C LEU A 174 12.00 -18.39 11.81
N ASP A 175 11.63 -19.59 11.36
CA ASP A 175 11.73 -19.99 9.92
C ASP A 175 10.76 -19.31 8.93
N ASN A 176 9.79 -18.53 9.40
CA ASN A 176 8.72 -17.97 8.56
C ASN A 176 8.48 -16.47 8.87
N ILE A 177 9.09 -15.58 8.09
CA ILE A 177 8.75 -14.14 8.13
C ILE A 177 7.41 -13.92 7.39
N GLN A 178 6.53 -13.13 8.00
CA GLN A 178 5.26 -12.72 7.39
C GLN A 178 5.49 -11.51 6.47
N VAL A 179 5.06 -11.60 5.20
CA VAL A 179 5.27 -10.54 4.21
C VAL A 179 4.37 -9.34 4.52
N GLY A 180 4.97 -8.30 5.11
CA GLY A 180 4.35 -7.05 5.54
C GLY A 180 3.91 -6.14 4.39
N LEU A 181 2.93 -6.57 3.60
CA LEU A 181 2.27 -5.79 2.56
C LEU A 181 0.80 -5.51 2.94
N VAL A 182 0.29 -4.34 2.54
CA VAL A 182 -1.13 -3.97 2.71
C VAL A 182 -2.00 -4.82 1.77
N PRO A 183 -3.16 -5.35 2.21
CA PRO A 183 -4.03 -6.15 1.34
C PRO A 183 -4.44 -5.42 0.06
N MET A 184 -4.32 -6.13 -1.07
CA MET A 184 -5.22 -5.91 -2.20
C MET A 184 -6.58 -6.52 -1.85
N GLU A 185 -7.65 -5.86 -2.26
CA GLU A 185 -9.01 -6.36 -2.11
C GLU A 185 -9.26 -7.43 -3.19
N ASP A 186 -9.84 -8.55 -2.79
CA ASP A 186 -10.21 -9.66 -3.69
C ASP A 186 -11.48 -9.28 -4.48
N ASP A 187 -11.66 -9.76 -5.71
CA ASP A 187 -12.90 -9.48 -6.45
C ASP A 187 -14.07 -10.20 -5.76
N GLY A 188 -15.13 -9.47 -5.44
CA GLY A 188 -16.07 -9.79 -4.35
C GLY A 188 -17.01 -10.98 -4.58
N ARG A 189 -16.71 -11.88 -5.52
CA ARG A 189 -17.62 -12.92 -6.03
C ARG A 189 -17.65 -14.20 -5.19
N VAL A 190 -16.54 -14.54 -4.52
CA VAL A 190 -16.43 -15.81 -3.76
C VAL A 190 -16.92 -15.68 -2.31
N HIS A 191 -16.86 -14.47 -1.75
CA HIS A 191 -17.16 -14.21 -0.33
C HIS A 191 -18.64 -14.35 0.07
N HIS A 192 -19.53 -14.68 -0.87
CA HIS A 192 -20.98 -14.75 -0.65
C HIS A 192 -21.55 -16.17 -0.50
N ILE A 193 -20.70 -17.21 -0.57
CA ILE A 193 -21.14 -18.62 -0.65
C ILE A 193 -20.94 -19.39 0.67
N TYR A 194 -19.87 -19.13 1.43
CA TYR A 194 -19.48 -19.94 2.60
C TYR A 194 -19.52 -19.11 3.89
N GLY A 195 -20.68 -19.11 4.56
CA GLY A 195 -20.94 -18.32 5.76
C GLY A 195 -21.26 -19.20 6.97
N ASN A 196 -20.24 -19.51 7.77
CA ASN A 196 -20.33 -20.09 9.12
C ASN A 196 -21.25 -21.33 9.26
N THR A 197 -21.01 -22.39 8.48
CA THR A 197 -21.28 -23.78 8.93
C THR A 197 -20.53 -24.78 8.05
N ILE A 198 -20.01 -25.87 8.64
CA ILE A 198 -19.51 -27.02 7.87
C ILE A 198 -20.62 -27.66 7.02
N ALA A 199 -21.87 -27.59 7.48
CA ALA A 199 -23.08 -28.00 6.74
C ALA A 199 -23.43 -27.15 5.48
N GLN A 200 -22.48 -26.37 4.95
CA GLN A 200 -22.55 -25.69 3.65
C GLN A 200 -21.44 -26.14 2.68
N LEU A 201 -20.54 -27.02 3.12
CA LEU A 201 -19.55 -27.66 2.25
C LEU A 201 -20.25 -28.78 1.48
N PRO A 202 -19.98 -28.94 0.16
CA PRO A 202 -20.61 -30.00 -0.61
C PRO A 202 -20.13 -31.36 -0.11
N GLU A 203 -21.05 -32.22 0.29
CA GLU A 203 -20.73 -33.59 0.73
C GLU A 203 -20.25 -34.41 -0.47
N ASP A 204 -19.02 -34.90 -0.39
CA ASP A 204 -18.44 -35.81 -1.38
C ASP A 204 -18.47 -37.23 -0.82
N GLU A 205 -19.59 -37.91 -1.06
CA GLU A 205 -19.87 -39.27 -0.57
C GLU A 205 -18.78 -40.30 -0.89
N GLN A 206 -17.93 -40.05 -1.90
CA GLN A 206 -16.82 -40.94 -2.26
C GLN A 206 -15.62 -40.82 -1.30
N PHE A 207 -15.43 -39.66 -0.66
CA PHE A 207 -14.26 -39.36 0.18
C PHE A 207 -14.63 -39.07 1.65
N PHE A 208 -15.91 -39.10 2.00
CA PHE A 208 -16.39 -38.92 3.36
C PHE A 208 -16.37 -40.25 4.15
N TYR A 209 -15.87 -40.19 5.39
CA TYR A 209 -15.95 -41.29 6.37
C TYR A 209 -16.75 -40.86 7.60
N GLU A 210 -17.56 -41.75 8.17
CA GLU A 210 -18.24 -41.47 9.45
C GLU A 210 -17.24 -41.49 10.61
N TRP A 211 -17.41 -40.56 11.56
CA TRP A 211 -16.50 -40.45 12.72
C TRP A 211 -16.41 -41.74 13.56
N LYS A 212 -17.49 -42.54 13.60
CA LYS A 212 -17.54 -43.82 14.32
C LYS A 212 -16.48 -44.84 13.86
N ASP A 213 -16.02 -44.71 12.62
CA ASP A 213 -15.12 -45.66 11.98
C ASP A 213 -13.64 -45.29 12.23
N MET A 214 -13.36 -44.17 12.90
CA MET A 214 -12.02 -43.62 13.16
C MET A 214 -11.62 -43.75 14.64
N ASP A 215 -10.59 -44.55 14.94
CA ASP A 215 -9.97 -44.57 16.27
C ASP A 215 -8.80 -43.58 16.30
N LEU A 216 -9.00 -42.42 16.96
CA LEU A 216 -8.04 -41.32 16.99
C LEU A 216 -6.95 -41.56 18.05
N GLY A 217 -5.80 -42.03 17.61
CA GLY A 217 -4.62 -42.30 18.43
C GLY A 217 -3.77 -41.06 18.77
N ASN A 218 -2.47 -41.27 18.95
CA ASN A 218 -1.57 -40.25 19.49
C ASN A 218 -1.29 -39.10 18.50
N LEU A 219 -1.01 -37.92 19.07
CA LEU A 219 -0.43 -36.80 18.33
C LEU A 219 0.94 -37.23 17.76
N ILE A 220 1.16 -36.99 16.46
CA ILE A 220 2.42 -37.28 15.74
C ILE A 220 3.08 -36.01 15.18
N GLY A 221 2.36 -34.88 15.11
CA GLY A 221 2.92 -33.60 14.72
C GLY A 221 2.06 -32.42 15.15
N GLN A 222 2.68 -31.27 15.40
CA GLN A 222 1.98 -30.01 15.70
C GLN A 222 2.72 -28.87 15.01
N GLY A 223 2.01 -28.12 14.15
CA GLY A 223 2.61 -27.12 13.28
C GLY A 223 1.79 -25.84 13.19
N ALA A 224 2.22 -24.92 12.33
CA ALA A 224 1.54 -23.65 12.11
C ALA A 224 0.16 -23.78 11.44
N PHE A 225 -0.16 -24.96 10.88
CA PHE A 225 -1.39 -25.27 10.15
C PHE A 225 -2.36 -26.20 10.91
N GLY A 226 -2.00 -26.68 12.11
CA GLY A 226 -2.85 -27.60 12.88
C GLY A 226 -2.10 -28.57 13.80
N GLN A 227 -2.78 -29.64 14.14
CA GLN A 227 -2.28 -30.84 14.81
C GLN A 227 -2.50 -32.05 13.90
N VAL A 228 -1.55 -32.99 13.88
CA VAL A 228 -1.65 -34.24 13.12
C VAL A 228 -1.57 -35.40 14.09
N PHE A 229 -2.55 -36.29 14.02
CA PHE A 229 -2.66 -37.50 14.84
C PHE A 229 -2.44 -38.73 13.98
N LYS A 230 -1.90 -39.82 14.54
CA LYS A 230 -2.12 -41.14 13.97
C LYS A 230 -3.54 -41.56 14.34
N ALA A 231 -4.28 -42.13 13.40
CA ALA A 231 -5.52 -42.85 13.68
C ALA A 231 -5.50 -44.21 12.97
N ASP A 232 -6.36 -45.12 13.41
CA ASP A 232 -6.61 -46.38 12.72
C ASP A 232 -8.07 -46.36 12.20
N LEU A 233 -8.23 -46.41 10.87
CA LEU A 233 -9.49 -46.20 10.15
C LEU A 233 -10.11 -47.53 9.73
N SER A 234 -11.29 -47.83 10.25
CA SER A 234 -12.04 -49.07 10.03
C SER A 234 -12.63 -49.15 8.62
N GLN A 235 -12.41 -50.28 7.95
CA GLN A 235 -12.97 -50.60 6.63
C GLN A 235 -13.50 -52.04 6.60
N LEU A 236 -14.21 -52.41 5.54
CA LEU A 236 -14.88 -53.71 5.35
C LEU A 236 -13.95 -54.95 5.47
N HIS A 237 -12.62 -54.77 5.40
CA HIS A 237 -11.63 -55.84 5.40
C HIS A 237 -10.52 -55.67 6.46
N GLY A 238 -10.69 -54.75 7.41
CA GLY A 238 -9.71 -54.47 8.48
C GLY A 238 -9.63 -52.99 8.81
N SER A 239 -8.73 -52.62 9.72
CA SER A 239 -8.39 -51.20 9.98
C SER A 239 -7.08 -50.84 9.30
N ILE A 240 -6.98 -49.62 8.76
CA ILE A 240 -5.76 -49.11 8.11
C ILE A 240 -5.18 -47.91 8.89
N PRO A 241 -3.85 -47.84 9.08
CA PRO A 241 -3.22 -46.71 9.75
C PRO A 241 -3.22 -45.47 8.85
N VAL A 242 -3.73 -44.36 9.37
CA VAL A 242 -3.86 -43.08 8.66
C VAL A 242 -3.30 -41.92 9.49
N ALA A 243 -2.95 -40.83 8.81
CA ALA A 243 -2.60 -39.56 9.44
C ALA A 243 -3.76 -38.57 9.29
N VAL A 244 -4.21 -37.99 10.42
CA VAL A 244 -5.39 -37.13 10.51
C VAL A 244 -5.00 -35.71 10.92
N LYS A 245 -5.15 -34.75 9.99
CA LYS A 245 -4.86 -33.32 10.19
C LYS A 245 -6.11 -32.60 10.73
N LYS A 246 -6.04 -32.11 11.97
CA LYS A 246 -7.06 -31.31 12.66
C LYS A 246 -6.60 -29.86 12.80
N LEU A 247 -7.52 -28.91 12.67
CA LEU A 247 -7.26 -27.50 13.03
C LEU A 247 -7.14 -27.30 14.55
N ARG A 248 -6.53 -26.19 14.97
CA ARG A 248 -6.43 -25.80 16.39
C ARG A 248 -7.78 -25.27 16.90
N GLU A 249 -8.02 -25.34 18.20
CA GLU A 249 -9.26 -24.86 18.86
C GLU A 249 -9.56 -23.37 18.61
N ASN A 250 -8.52 -22.57 18.30
CA ASN A 250 -8.63 -21.14 18.00
C ASN A 250 -8.60 -20.82 16.48
N ALA A 251 -8.85 -21.81 15.62
CA ALA A 251 -8.90 -21.63 14.18
C ALA A 251 -10.05 -20.69 13.74
N THR A 252 -9.83 -19.98 12.65
CA THR A 252 -10.82 -19.07 12.04
C THR A 252 -11.55 -19.76 10.88
N ASP A 253 -12.67 -19.18 10.45
CA ASP A 253 -13.40 -19.66 9.26
C ASP A 253 -12.51 -19.75 8.01
N ARG A 254 -11.44 -18.95 7.93
CA ARG A 254 -10.47 -19.00 6.83
C ARG A 254 -9.57 -20.23 6.87
N ASP A 255 -9.21 -20.69 8.06
CA ASP A 255 -8.35 -21.87 8.23
C ASP A 255 -9.15 -23.14 7.87
N VAL A 256 -10.44 -23.18 8.17
CA VAL A 256 -11.39 -24.20 7.69
C VAL A 256 -11.48 -24.19 6.16
N ILE A 257 -11.67 -22.99 5.57
CA ILE A 257 -11.73 -22.82 4.11
C ILE A 257 -10.42 -23.22 3.41
N ASP A 258 -9.25 -22.90 3.98
CA ASP A 258 -7.97 -23.24 3.38
C ASP A 258 -7.60 -24.73 3.57
N MET A 259 -8.09 -25.39 4.63
CA MET A 259 -8.08 -26.86 4.78
C MET A 259 -9.01 -27.54 3.76
N TRP A 260 -10.22 -27.03 3.50
CA TRP A 260 -11.08 -27.59 2.44
C TRP A 260 -10.40 -27.48 1.06
N LYS A 261 -9.75 -26.36 0.76
CA LYS A 261 -8.97 -26.24 -0.48
C LYS A 261 -7.76 -27.19 -0.52
N GLU A 262 -7.20 -27.59 0.63
CA GLU A 262 -6.13 -28.59 0.70
C GLU A 262 -6.64 -29.98 0.30
N PHE A 263 -7.81 -30.37 0.82
CA PHE A 263 -8.54 -31.56 0.38
C PHE A 263 -8.77 -31.57 -1.15
N GLU A 264 -9.37 -30.52 -1.70
CA GLU A 264 -9.67 -30.43 -3.15
C GLU A 264 -8.39 -30.46 -4.03
N ARG A 265 -7.30 -29.82 -3.57
CA ARG A 265 -5.99 -29.89 -4.25
C ARG A 265 -5.46 -31.32 -4.27
N MET A 266 -5.42 -32.00 -3.13
CA MET A 266 -4.90 -33.38 -3.08
C MET A 266 -5.75 -34.34 -3.93
N LYS A 267 -7.08 -34.15 -3.96
CA LYS A 267 -8.00 -34.86 -4.85
C LYS A 267 -7.70 -34.60 -6.34
N THR A 268 -7.40 -33.37 -6.72
CA THR A 268 -7.07 -32.99 -8.11
C THR A 268 -5.67 -33.45 -8.54
N ILE A 269 -4.71 -33.47 -7.61
CA ILE A 269 -3.36 -34.01 -7.83
C ILE A 269 -3.42 -35.53 -8.07
N GLY A 270 -4.23 -36.25 -7.31
CA GLY A 270 -4.38 -37.71 -7.39
C GLY A 270 -3.12 -38.49 -6.98
N SER A 271 -3.20 -39.82 -7.04
CA SER A 271 -2.17 -40.71 -6.47
C SER A 271 -0.89 -40.80 -7.31
N HIS A 272 0.26 -40.67 -6.63
CA HIS A 272 1.59 -41.02 -7.14
C HIS A 272 2.45 -41.56 -5.99
N ILE A 273 3.33 -42.53 -6.24
CA ILE A 273 4.07 -43.24 -5.18
C ILE A 273 4.86 -42.28 -4.27
N ASN A 274 5.46 -41.22 -4.84
CA ASN A 274 6.25 -40.22 -4.11
C ASN A 274 5.46 -38.96 -3.68
N ILE A 275 4.13 -39.04 -3.64
CA ILE A 275 3.24 -38.02 -3.08
C ILE A 275 2.49 -38.63 -1.90
N ILE A 276 2.17 -37.86 -0.86
CA ILE A 276 1.31 -38.31 0.23
C ILE A 276 -0.15 -38.39 -0.26
N SER A 277 -0.75 -39.57 -0.18
CA SER A 277 -2.06 -39.85 -0.74
C SER A 277 -3.17 -39.34 0.17
N LEU A 278 -4.16 -38.68 -0.44
CA LEU A 278 -5.45 -38.43 0.19
C LEU A 278 -6.18 -39.75 0.41
N VAL A 279 -6.69 -39.97 1.62
CA VAL A 279 -7.63 -41.06 1.93
C VAL A 279 -9.06 -40.51 1.93
N GLY A 280 -9.28 -39.34 2.52
CA GLY A 280 -10.60 -38.70 2.55
C GLY A 280 -10.70 -37.60 3.60
N TYR A 281 -11.91 -37.36 4.10
CA TYR A 281 -12.18 -36.46 5.22
C TYR A 281 -13.29 -37.01 6.12
N THR A 282 -13.38 -36.48 7.34
CA THR A 282 -14.53 -36.68 8.22
C THR A 282 -14.87 -35.38 8.95
N THR A 283 -16.02 -35.35 9.62
CA THR A 283 -16.44 -34.21 10.45
C THR A 283 -16.95 -34.68 11.80
N PHE A 284 -16.58 -33.97 12.87
CA PHE A 284 -17.00 -34.27 14.23
C PHE A 284 -17.06 -33.00 15.09
N GLU A 285 -18.12 -32.86 15.88
CA GLU A 285 -18.41 -31.67 16.71
C GLU A 285 -18.26 -30.32 15.96
N GLY A 286 -18.62 -30.30 14.66
CA GLY A 286 -18.50 -29.10 13.81
C GLY A 286 -17.07 -28.76 13.38
N ASN A 287 -16.12 -29.69 13.50
CA ASN A 287 -14.74 -29.56 13.01
C ASN A 287 -14.50 -30.50 11.81
N MET A 288 -13.68 -30.06 10.85
CA MET A 288 -13.19 -30.89 9.75
C MET A 288 -11.89 -31.61 10.15
N TYR A 289 -11.73 -32.84 9.67
CA TYR A 289 -10.53 -33.66 9.83
C TYR A 289 -10.12 -34.19 8.45
N LEU A 290 -8.92 -33.84 7.98
CA LEU A 290 -8.37 -34.30 6.70
C LEU A 290 -7.55 -35.59 6.91
N ILE A 291 -7.84 -36.63 6.11
CA ILE A 291 -7.29 -37.98 6.29
C ILE A 291 -6.35 -38.32 5.13
N THR A 292 -5.12 -38.73 5.47
CA THR A 292 -4.06 -39.09 4.51
C THR A 292 -3.40 -40.41 4.90
N GLU A 293 -2.65 -41.03 3.99
CA GLU A 293 -1.88 -42.25 4.32
C GLU A 293 -0.84 -41.98 5.44
N TYR A 294 -0.60 -42.97 6.30
CA TYR A 294 0.39 -42.84 7.39
C TYR A 294 1.81 -43.17 6.89
N ALA A 295 2.77 -42.30 7.19
CA ALA A 295 4.19 -42.47 6.85
C ALA A 295 5.00 -42.79 8.12
N GLU A 296 5.42 -44.05 8.27
CA GLU A 296 5.86 -44.63 9.54
C GLU A 296 7.08 -43.98 10.18
N HIS A 297 8.00 -43.42 9.40
CA HIS A 297 9.26 -42.86 9.92
C HIS A 297 9.21 -41.35 10.19
N GLY A 298 8.10 -40.67 9.83
CA GLY A 298 7.91 -39.23 9.98
C GLY A 298 8.57 -38.42 8.86
N ASN A 299 9.00 -37.18 9.16
CA ASN A 299 9.61 -36.30 8.15
C ASN A 299 11.07 -36.64 7.85
N LEU A 300 11.48 -36.32 6.62
CA LEU A 300 12.78 -36.64 6.05
C LEU A 300 13.92 -35.91 6.79
N GLN A 301 13.74 -34.67 7.24
CA GLN A 301 14.78 -33.94 7.99
C GLN A 301 15.15 -34.67 9.30
N LEU A 302 14.15 -35.14 10.07
CA LEU A 302 14.38 -35.93 11.28
C LEU A 302 14.84 -37.37 10.97
N TYR A 303 14.37 -37.96 9.86
CA TYR A 303 14.84 -39.27 9.40
C TYR A 303 16.34 -39.23 9.09
N LEU A 304 16.79 -38.29 8.26
CA LEU A 304 18.20 -38.09 7.93
C LEU A 304 19.07 -37.88 9.18
N ARG A 305 18.64 -36.98 10.09
CA ARG A 305 19.38 -36.71 11.35
C ARG A 305 19.54 -37.95 12.23
N ARG A 306 18.56 -38.86 12.27
CA ARG A 306 18.61 -40.11 13.05
C ARG A 306 19.55 -41.17 12.47
N HIS A 307 19.78 -41.16 11.16
CA HIS A 307 20.60 -42.16 10.46
C HIS A 307 21.97 -41.61 10.01
N SER A 308 22.29 -40.37 10.42
CA SER A 308 23.56 -39.70 10.17
C SER A 308 24.74 -40.49 10.75
N PRO A 309 25.84 -40.69 9.99
CA PRO A 309 26.99 -41.46 10.43
C PRO A 309 27.62 -40.86 11.71
N PRO A 310 27.76 -41.66 12.80
CA PRO A 310 28.60 -41.33 13.93
C PRO A 310 30.03 -40.98 13.51
N ALA A 311 30.74 -40.22 14.35
CA ALA A 311 32.10 -39.78 14.06
C ALA A 311 33.11 -40.94 14.07
N GLY A 312 33.27 -41.60 12.92
CA GLY A 312 34.21 -42.71 12.71
C GLY A 312 33.57 -44.06 12.37
N SER A 313 32.26 -44.12 12.08
CA SER A 313 31.62 -45.32 11.52
C SER A 313 30.86 -44.99 10.24
N ASP A 314 30.51 -46.02 9.48
CA ASP A 314 29.50 -45.91 8.43
C ASP A 314 28.14 -45.56 9.03
N GLY A 315 27.28 -44.94 8.21
CA GLY A 315 25.92 -44.55 8.57
C GLY A 315 24.92 -45.67 8.28
N ILE A 316 23.69 -45.54 8.82
CA ILE A 316 22.63 -46.51 8.54
C ILE A 316 22.01 -46.28 7.16
N LEU A 317 22.07 -45.04 6.64
CA LEU A 317 21.84 -44.73 5.23
C LEU A 317 23.19 -44.59 4.54
N ASP A 318 23.35 -45.21 3.37
CA ASP A 318 24.55 -45.07 2.55
C ASP A 318 24.39 -43.94 1.48
N TYR A 319 25.41 -43.73 0.66
CA TYR A 319 25.35 -42.74 -0.42
C TYR A 319 24.26 -43.06 -1.48
N LYS A 320 24.00 -44.34 -1.75
CA LYS A 320 22.97 -44.80 -2.70
C LYS A 320 21.57 -44.55 -2.14
N ASP A 321 21.34 -44.72 -0.84
CA ASP A 321 20.09 -44.36 -0.17
C ASP A 321 19.82 -42.85 -0.28
N LEU A 322 20.84 -42.01 -0.04
CA LEU A 322 20.71 -40.55 -0.20
C LEU A 322 20.36 -40.16 -1.65
N VAL A 323 20.99 -40.76 -2.66
CA VAL A 323 20.61 -40.55 -4.06
C VAL A 323 19.20 -41.08 -4.34
N HIS A 324 18.79 -42.20 -3.73
CA HIS A 324 17.48 -42.80 -3.95
C HIS A 324 16.35 -41.93 -3.38
N LEU A 325 16.57 -41.33 -2.22
CA LEU A 325 15.67 -40.32 -1.64
C LEU A 325 15.58 -39.07 -2.56
N ALA A 326 16.71 -38.58 -3.09
CA ALA A 326 16.73 -37.45 -4.00
C ALA A 326 16.00 -37.71 -5.33
N TRP A 327 16.20 -38.89 -5.93
CA TRP A 327 15.52 -39.36 -7.14
C TRP A 327 14.00 -39.51 -6.95
N GLN A 328 13.57 -40.11 -5.83
CA GLN A 328 12.16 -40.22 -5.47
C GLN A 328 11.47 -38.85 -5.38
N ILE A 329 12.12 -37.86 -4.77
CA ILE A 329 11.57 -36.50 -4.66
C ILE A 329 11.54 -35.80 -6.04
N ALA A 330 12.55 -36.01 -6.89
CA ALA A 330 12.54 -35.49 -8.27
C ALA A 330 11.33 -36.02 -9.05
N ARG A 331 11.06 -37.34 -8.99
CA ARG A 331 9.90 -37.97 -9.63
C ARG A 331 8.56 -37.47 -9.06
N GLY A 332 8.48 -37.24 -7.75
CA GLY A 332 7.31 -36.63 -7.13
C GLY A 332 7.05 -35.20 -7.64
N MET A 333 8.09 -34.37 -7.70
CA MET A 333 7.97 -33.00 -8.22
C MET A 333 7.71 -32.93 -9.73
N GLU A 334 8.24 -33.88 -10.52
CA GLU A 334 7.91 -34.05 -11.93
C GLU A 334 6.41 -34.32 -12.13
N TYR A 335 5.82 -35.22 -11.32
CA TYR A 335 4.39 -35.51 -11.34
C TYR A 335 3.53 -34.27 -11.03
N LEU A 336 3.92 -33.46 -10.04
CA LEU A 336 3.25 -32.20 -9.71
C LEU A 336 3.40 -31.13 -10.82
N SER A 337 4.60 -30.99 -11.37
CA SER A 337 4.91 -30.10 -12.50
C SER A 337 4.07 -30.43 -13.73
N ASN A 338 3.95 -31.71 -14.06
CA ASN A 338 3.13 -32.20 -15.18
C ASN A 338 1.62 -32.03 -14.94
N ARG A 339 1.20 -31.68 -13.72
CA ARG A 339 -0.16 -31.25 -13.36
C ARG A 339 -0.31 -29.76 -13.13
N GLN A 340 0.74 -28.97 -13.43
CA GLN A 340 0.77 -27.52 -13.25
C GLN A 340 0.50 -27.07 -11.80
N CYS A 341 0.86 -27.93 -10.82
CA CYS A 341 0.75 -27.64 -9.40
C CYS A 341 2.11 -27.19 -8.85
N ILE A 342 2.17 -26.01 -8.23
CA ILE A 342 3.35 -25.48 -7.57
C ILE A 342 3.27 -25.79 -6.08
N HIS A 343 4.30 -26.41 -5.50
CA HIS A 343 4.37 -26.81 -4.10
C HIS A 343 4.58 -25.61 -3.16
N ARG A 344 5.51 -24.70 -3.51
CA ARG A 344 5.85 -23.45 -2.82
C ARG A 344 6.50 -23.55 -1.43
N ASP A 345 6.46 -24.71 -0.78
CA ASP A 345 7.15 -25.01 0.48
C ASP A 345 7.77 -26.41 0.43
N LEU A 346 8.57 -26.67 -0.61
CA LEU A 346 9.34 -27.91 -0.75
C LEU A 346 10.61 -27.84 0.12
N ALA A 347 10.68 -28.68 1.15
CA ALA A 347 11.78 -28.75 2.12
C ALA A 347 11.81 -30.15 2.77
N ALA A 348 12.93 -30.60 3.33
CA ALA A 348 13.01 -31.94 3.95
C ALA A 348 12.10 -32.12 5.18
N ARG A 349 11.65 -31.02 5.83
CA ARG A 349 10.58 -31.05 6.85
C ARG A 349 9.20 -31.45 6.29
N ASN A 350 8.96 -31.21 5.01
CA ASN A 350 7.67 -31.40 4.32
C ASN A 350 7.70 -32.61 3.36
N VAL A 351 8.78 -33.40 3.37
CA VAL A 351 8.81 -34.74 2.79
C VAL A 351 8.69 -35.73 3.93
N LEU A 352 7.83 -36.73 3.80
CA LEU A 352 7.64 -37.84 4.73
C LEU A 352 8.34 -39.09 4.20
N VAL A 353 8.73 -40.01 5.09
CA VAL A 353 9.32 -41.30 4.74
C VAL A 353 8.41 -42.41 5.26
N ALA A 354 7.84 -43.17 4.33
CA ALA A 354 7.05 -44.37 4.59
C ALA A 354 7.95 -45.62 4.63
N SER A 355 7.35 -46.79 4.87
CA SER A 355 7.99 -48.09 4.91
C SER A 355 8.91 -48.32 3.70
N ASN A 356 9.99 -49.08 3.89
CA ASN A 356 10.98 -49.40 2.85
C ASN A 356 11.67 -48.16 2.23
N GLY A 357 11.79 -47.05 2.97
CA GLY A 357 12.50 -45.85 2.52
C GLY A 357 11.77 -45.05 1.44
N VAL A 358 10.45 -45.21 1.31
CA VAL A 358 9.68 -44.51 0.28
C VAL A 358 9.45 -43.05 0.67
N ALA A 359 10.05 -42.12 -0.06
CA ALA A 359 9.92 -40.68 0.16
C ALA A 359 8.63 -40.15 -0.49
N LYS A 360 7.84 -39.38 0.26
CA LYS A 360 6.53 -38.84 -0.12
C LYS A 360 6.42 -37.35 0.19
N ILE A 361 6.19 -36.51 -0.82
CA ILE A 361 6.03 -35.06 -0.67
C ILE A 361 4.67 -34.75 -0.03
N ALA A 362 4.63 -33.83 0.94
CA ALA A 362 3.48 -33.56 1.82
C ALA A 362 3.31 -32.07 2.21
N ASP A 363 2.25 -31.78 2.96
CA ASP A 363 1.74 -30.46 3.38
C ASP A 363 1.35 -29.52 2.22
N PHE A 364 0.33 -29.95 1.47
CA PHE A 364 -0.22 -29.20 0.33
C PHE A 364 -0.99 -27.92 0.72
N GLY A 365 -0.96 -27.48 1.98
CA GLY A 365 -1.64 -26.27 2.47
C GLY A 365 -1.24 -24.99 1.72
N LEU A 366 0.04 -24.88 1.35
CA LEU A 366 0.57 -23.74 0.60
C LEU A 366 0.52 -23.93 -0.94
N SER A 367 0.37 -25.15 -1.45
CA SER A 367 0.46 -25.44 -2.88
C SER A 367 -0.67 -24.80 -3.71
N ARG A 368 -0.43 -24.51 -4.99
CA ARG A 368 -1.40 -23.81 -5.87
C ARG A 368 -1.30 -24.28 -7.31
N ASP A 369 -2.44 -24.44 -7.96
CA ASP A 369 -2.56 -24.84 -9.35
C ASP A 369 -2.50 -23.61 -10.27
N LEU A 370 -1.86 -23.75 -11.44
CA LEU A 370 -1.81 -22.71 -12.47
C LEU A 370 -3.01 -22.83 -13.41
N THR A 371 -4.09 -22.09 -13.11
CA THR A 371 -5.34 -22.20 -13.87
C THR A 371 -5.35 -21.44 -15.20
N GLU A 372 -4.68 -20.28 -15.27
CA GLU A 372 -4.68 -19.40 -16.47
C GLU A 372 -3.34 -18.67 -16.72
N THR A 373 -2.36 -18.75 -15.80
CA THR A 373 -1.12 -17.94 -15.87
C THR A 373 0.08 -18.76 -15.40
N GLU A 374 1.26 -18.53 -15.99
CA GLU A 374 2.51 -19.30 -15.74
C GLU A 374 3.11 -19.14 -14.33
N TYR A 375 2.53 -18.31 -13.47
CA TYR A 375 3.03 -18.04 -12.12
C TYR A 375 1.90 -17.82 -11.11
N TYR A 376 2.09 -18.30 -9.88
CA TYR A 376 1.25 -17.93 -8.75
C TYR A 376 1.81 -16.69 -8.05
N ARG A 377 1.00 -15.63 -7.89
CA ARG A 377 1.39 -14.46 -7.10
C ARG A 377 0.95 -14.60 -5.64
N LEU A 378 1.90 -14.45 -4.71
CA LEU A 378 1.62 -14.45 -3.29
C LEU A 378 0.76 -13.24 -2.88
N ARG A 379 -0.22 -13.49 -2.02
CA ARG A 379 -1.08 -12.45 -1.44
C ARG A 379 -0.35 -11.69 -0.32
N PRO A 380 -0.60 -10.38 -0.14
CA PRO A 380 -0.10 -9.63 1.01
C PRO A 380 -0.41 -10.31 2.34
N GLY A 381 0.55 -10.34 3.28
CA GLY A 381 0.44 -11.04 4.55
C GLY A 381 0.71 -12.56 4.50
N GLY A 382 1.06 -13.11 3.33
CA GLY A 382 1.48 -14.50 3.18
C GLY A 382 2.82 -14.80 3.87
N ARG A 383 3.06 -16.09 4.17
CA ARG A 383 4.35 -16.61 4.68
C ARG A 383 5.22 -17.12 3.53
N ILE A 384 6.54 -17.06 3.71
CA ILE A 384 7.55 -17.55 2.77
C ILE A 384 8.65 -18.30 3.55
N PRO A 385 9.02 -19.53 3.15
CA PRO A 385 10.14 -20.28 3.73
C PRO A 385 11.47 -19.79 3.14
N ILE A 386 11.95 -18.61 3.56
CA ILE A 386 12.98 -17.82 2.84
C ILE A 386 14.19 -18.63 2.35
N LYS A 387 14.76 -19.51 3.19
CA LYS A 387 15.94 -20.34 2.85
C LYS A 387 15.75 -21.26 1.63
N TRP A 388 14.50 -21.66 1.33
CA TRP A 388 14.15 -22.55 0.21
C TRP A 388 13.71 -21.80 -1.05
N VAL A 389 13.68 -20.46 -1.04
CA VAL A 389 13.01 -19.65 -2.07
C VAL A 389 14.03 -18.84 -2.89
N PRO A 390 13.92 -18.82 -4.23
CA PRO A 390 14.90 -18.16 -5.10
C PRO A 390 14.81 -16.63 -5.03
N PRO A 391 15.89 -15.90 -5.39
CA PRO A 391 15.95 -14.45 -5.28
C PRO A 391 14.87 -13.73 -6.09
N GLU A 392 14.47 -14.23 -7.27
CA GLU A 392 13.37 -13.59 -8.02
C GLU A 392 12.01 -13.77 -7.33
N THR A 393 11.74 -14.90 -6.67
CA THR A 393 10.50 -15.08 -5.91
C THR A 393 10.47 -14.22 -4.65
N LEU A 394 11.62 -14.03 -3.99
CA LEU A 394 11.78 -13.09 -2.87
C LEU A 394 11.55 -11.62 -3.30
N PHE A 395 11.85 -11.27 -4.56
CA PHE A 395 11.67 -9.91 -5.11
C PHE A 395 10.27 -9.65 -5.68
N ASP A 396 9.78 -10.52 -6.56
CA ASP A 396 8.54 -10.32 -7.33
C ASP A 396 7.28 -10.77 -6.58
N PHE A 397 7.45 -11.58 -5.53
CA PHE A 397 6.42 -12.35 -4.84
C PHE A 397 5.65 -13.30 -5.78
N LYS A 398 6.34 -13.86 -6.78
CA LYS A 398 5.82 -14.84 -7.74
C LYS A 398 6.51 -16.19 -7.57
N PHE A 399 5.72 -17.25 -7.45
CA PHE A 399 6.18 -18.63 -7.50
C PHE A 399 5.89 -19.22 -8.89
N THR A 400 6.80 -20.05 -9.39
CA THR A 400 6.66 -20.85 -10.63
C THR A 400 7.14 -22.27 -10.34
N ILE A 401 7.00 -23.20 -11.29
CA ILE A 401 7.68 -24.51 -11.22
C ILE A 401 9.20 -24.34 -11.04
N MET A 402 9.81 -23.31 -11.66
CA MET A 402 11.24 -23.01 -11.51
C MET A 402 11.61 -22.43 -10.14
N SER A 403 10.62 -22.03 -9.32
CA SER A 403 10.81 -21.72 -7.90
C SER A 403 10.91 -22.99 -7.07
N ASP A 404 10.11 -24.02 -7.38
CA ASP A 404 10.22 -25.32 -6.71
C ASP A 404 11.49 -26.08 -7.15
N VAL A 405 11.97 -25.90 -8.39
CA VAL A 405 13.29 -26.43 -8.83
C VAL A 405 14.43 -25.87 -7.97
N TRP A 406 14.41 -24.57 -7.64
CA TRP A 406 15.38 -23.99 -6.71
C TRP A 406 15.27 -24.62 -5.31
N ALA A 407 14.04 -24.78 -4.81
CA ALA A 407 13.77 -25.41 -3.52
C ALA A 407 14.26 -26.87 -3.48
N TYR A 408 14.12 -27.62 -4.58
CA TYR A 408 14.69 -28.96 -4.74
C TYR A 408 16.22 -28.96 -4.66
N GLY A 409 16.89 -27.94 -5.20
CA GLY A 409 18.33 -27.74 -4.98
C GLY A 409 18.70 -27.57 -3.50
N VAL A 410 17.84 -26.93 -2.70
CA VAL A 410 18.01 -26.83 -1.23
C VAL A 410 17.72 -28.18 -0.56
N VAL A 411 16.72 -28.94 -1.01
CA VAL A 411 16.46 -30.31 -0.53
C VAL A 411 17.61 -31.28 -0.84
N LEU A 412 18.27 -31.16 -1.99
CA LEU A 412 19.52 -31.90 -2.26
C LEU A 412 20.59 -31.58 -1.21
N TRP A 413 20.75 -30.30 -0.86
CA TRP A 413 21.70 -29.90 0.18
C TRP A 413 21.30 -30.44 1.56
N GLU A 414 20.01 -30.41 1.92
CA GLU A 414 19.48 -31.04 3.15
C GLU A 414 19.78 -32.56 3.18
N ILE A 415 19.57 -33.28 2.07
CA ILE A 415 19.81 -34.74 1.98
C ILE A 415 21.29 -35.07 2.22
N PHE A 416 22.20 -34.49 1.43
CA PHE A 416 23.64 -34.82 1.49
C PHE A 416 24.40 -34.13 2.63
N SER A 417 23.69 -33.42 3.51
CA SER A 417 24.16 -32.94 4.81
C SER A 417 23.52 -33.68 6.01
N TYR A 418 22.76 -34.75 5.75
CA TYR A 418 21.98 -35.50 6.76
C TYR A 418 21.00 -34.62 7.56
N GLY A 419 20.33 -33.71 6.86
CA GLY A 419 19.32 -32.81 7.41
C GLY A 419 19.90 -31.63 8.18
N ALA A 420 21.14 -31.21 7.91
CA ALA A 420 21.68 -29.97 8.47
C ALA A 420 20.82 -28.75 8.08
N GLU A 421 20.98 -27.63 8.78
CA GLU A 421 20.15 -26.46 8.58
C GLU A 421 20.64 -25.63 7.38
N PRO A 422 19.84 -25.39 6.33
CA PRO A 422 20.30 -24.60 5.18
C PRO A 422 20.71 -23.19 5.60
N TYR A 423 21.86 -22.72 5.11
CA TYR A 423 22.41 -21.40 5.43
C TYR A 423 22.56 -21.14 6.95
N GLU A 424 22.99 -22.14 7.73
CA GLU A 424 23.12 -22.06 9.20
C GLU A 424 23.88 -20.82 9.70
N ASP A 425 24.97 -20.44 9.03
CA ASP A 425 25.80 -19.27 9.35
C ASP A 425 25.16 -17.89 9.02
N HIS A 426 23.95 -17.85 8.45
CA HIS A 426 23.35 -16.64 7.89
C HIS A 426 21.91 -16.39 8.37
N GLU A 427 21.66 -15.17 8.87
CA GLU A 427 20.30 -14.76 9.22
C GLU A 427 19.37 -14.75 7.99
N PRO A 428 18.12 -15.25 8.09
CA PRO A 428 17.16 -15.28 6.98
C PRO A 428 16.94 -13.92 6.30
N ALA A 429 17.05 -12.81 7.04
CA ALA A 429 16.91 -11.46 6.51
C ALA A 429 18.03 -11.06 5.52
N ALA A 430 19.24 -11.61 5.70
CA ALA A 430 20.40 -11.31 4.84
C ALA A 430 20.40 -12.11 3.53
N LEU A 431 19.66 -13.22 3.46
CA LEU A 431 19.74 -14.18 2.35
C LEU A 431 19.40 -13.57 0.99
N PHE A 432 18.45 -12.63 0.91
CA PHE A 432 18.16 -11.95 -0.36
C PHE A 432 19.39 -11.23 -0.94
N VAL A 433 20.12 -10.50 -0.08
CA VAL A 433 21.31 -9.74 -0.48
C VAL A 433 22.44 -10.69 -0.87
N LEU A 434 22.66 -11.75 -0.08
CA LEU A 434 23.65 -12.79 -0.37
C LEU A 434 23.38 -13.48 -1.72
N LEU A 435 22.15 -13.95 -1.94
CA LEU A 435 21.75 -14.66 -3.16
C LEU A 435 21.82 -13.79 -4.42
N ASN A 436 21.43 -12.51 -4.34
CA ASN A 436 21.56 -11.54 -5.43
C ASN A 436 23.02 -11.11 -5.69
N ASN A 437 23.88 -11.18 -4.67
CA ASN A 437 25.34 -11.00 -4.81
C ASN A 437 26.05 -12.28 -5.30
N GLY A 438 25.30 -13.32 -5.71
CA GLY A 438 25.83 -14.55 -6.29
C GLY A 438 26.24 -15.63 -5.29
N TYR A 439 26.08 -15.41 -3.97
CA TYR A 439 26.34 -16.46 -2.98
C TYR A 439 25.42 -17.66 -3.19
N ARG A 440 25.96 -18.87 -2.97
CA ARG A 440 25.25 -20.16 -2.94
C ARG A 440 25.90 -21.01 -1.86
N MET A 441 25.16 -21.96 -1.27
CA MET A 441 25.76 -22.85 -0.27
C MET A 441 26.87 -23.71 -0.89
N PRO A 442 27.95 -24.01 -0.14
CA PRO A 442 28.98 -24.94 -0.60
C PRO A 442 28.43 -26.36 -0.74
N LYS A 443 29.09 -27.16 -1.58
CA LYS A 443 28.83 -28.61 -1.75
C LYS A 443 28.79 -29.30 -0.38
N ALA A 444 27.70 -30.02 -0.08
CA ALA A 444 27.53 -30.72 1.19
C ALA A 444 28.52 -31.89 1.34
N LYS A 445 28.90 -32.24 2.58
CA LYS A 445 30.01 -33.15 2.90
C LYS A 445 29.96 -34.50 2.16
N TYR A 446 28.76 -35.09 2.01
CA TYR A 446 28.57 -36.42 1.42
C TYR A 446 28.03 -36.38 -0.01
N MET A 447 27.99 -35.19 -0.63
CA MET A 447 27.53 -34.98 -1.99
C MET A 447 28.62 -35.38 -2.99
N SER A 448 28.27 -36.03 -4.10
CA SER A 448 29.19 -36.24 -5.23
C SER A 448 29.27 -34.99 -6.13
N ASP A 449 30.22 -34.95 -7.05
CA ASP A 449 30.30 -33.83 -8.01
C ASP A 449 29.14 -33.83 -9.02
N GLU A 450 28.67 -35.00 -9.46
CA GLU A 450 27.49 -35.12 -10.34
C GLU A 450 26.22 -34.56 -9.66
N ILE A 451 25.99 -34.86 -8.38
CA ILE A 451 24.86 -34.31 -7.62
C ILE A 451 25.05 -32.81 -7.35
N ALA A 452 26.28 -32.35 -7.08
CA ALA A 452 26.57 -30.93 -6.92
C ALA A 452 26.37 -30.12 -8.21
N GLU A 453 26.58 -30.73 -9.37
CA GLU A 453 26.29 -30.14 -10.68
C GLU A 453 24.77 -30.00 -10.88
N ILE A 454 23.97 -31.01 -10.52
CA ILE A 454 22.49 -30.92 -10.50
C ILE A 454 22.02 -29.80 -9.54
N MET A 455 22.57 -29.75 -8.32
CA MET A 455 22.25 -28.72 -7.32
C MET A 455 22.55 -27.31 -7.83
N THR A 456 23.72 -27.10 -8.44
CA THR A 456 24.11 -25.78 -8.98
C THR A 456 23.40 -25.42 -10.29
N MET A 457 22.90 -26.40 -11.06
CA MET A 457 21.94 -26.17 -12.14
C MET A 457 20.56 -25.73 -11.62
N CYS A 458 20.10 -26.25 -10.48
CA CYS A 458 18.87 -25.78 -9.83
C CYS A 458 18.96 -24.34 -9.32
N TRP A 459 20.16 -23.81 -9.07
CA TRP A 459 20.40 -22.47 -8.51
C TRP A 459 20.91 -21.41 -9.51
N LYS A 460 20.74 -21.64 -10.82
CA LYS A 460 20.99 -20.61 -11.85
C LYS A 460 20.12 -19.38 -11.58
N GLU A 461 20.68 -18.19 -11.81
CA GLU A 461 19.99 -16.93 -11.52
C GLU A 461 18.77 -16.74 -12.42
N ASP A 462 18.92 -16.93 -13.73
CA ASP A 462 17.79 -17.02 -14.66
C ASP A 462 16.97 -18.30 -14.41
N PRO A 463 15.67 -18.21 -14.07
CA PRO A 463 14.80 -19.38 -13.92
C PRO A 463 14.71 -20.25 -15.18
N ASN A 464 14.84 -19.66 -16.37
CA ASN A 464 14.75 -20.40 -17.65
C ASN A 464 16.02 -21.21 -17.95
N ALA A 465 17.12 -20.93 -17.25
CA ALA A 465 18.36 -21.70 -17.31
C ALA A 465 18.41 -22.84 -16.27
N ARG A 466 17.35 -23.02 -15.46
CA ARG A 466 17.21 -24.13 -14.52
C ARG A 466 16.61 -25.36 -15.23
N PRO A 467 17.00 -26.59 -14.87
CA PRO A 467 16.45 -27.79 -15.49
C PRO A 467 15.00 -28.04 -15.03
N TYR A 468 14.13 -28.43 -15.96
CA TYR A 468 12.81 -28.98 -15.63
C TYR A 468 12.96 -30.27 -14.82
N PHE A 469 11.99 -30.58 -13.96
CA PHE A 469 12.03 -31.78 -13.12
C PHE A 469 12.21 -33.09 -13.90
N SER A 470 11.70 -33.21 -15.13
CA SER A 470 11.94 -34.38 -15.99
C SER A 470 13.42 -34.59 -16.36
N ALA A 471 14.18 -33.51 -16.53
CA ALA A 471 15.63 -33.59 -16.73
C ALA A 471 16.36 -33.95 -15.43
N ILE A 472 15.88 -33.49 -14.27
CA ILE A 472 16.41 -33.82 -12.95
C ILE A 472 16.16 -35.31 -12.62
N SER A 473 14.95 -35.80 -12.86
CA SER A 473 14.60 -37.23 -12.78
C SER A 473 15.55 -38.04 -13.66
N SER A 474 15.62 -37.75 -14.97
CA SER A 474 16.48 -38.50 -15.91
C SER A 474 17.99 -38.39 -15.63
N ALA A 475 18.44 -37.38 -14.90
CA ALA A 475 19.83 -37.27 -14.45
C ALA A 475 20.06 -38.15 -13.21
N THR A 476 19.20 -38.07 -12.21
CA THR A 476 19.31 -38.88 -10.97
C THR A 476 19.05 -40.38 -11.21
N ASP A 477 18.18 -40.72 -12.16
CA ASP A 477 17.88 -42.09 -12.61
C ASP A 477 19.16 -42.80 -13.08
N LYS A 478 19.95 -42.15 -13.94
CA LYS A 478 21.25 -42.64 -14.44
C LYS A 478 22.35 -42.72 -13.37
N ILE A 479 22.18 -42.04 -12.23
CA ILE A 479 23.07 -42.21 -11.07
C ILE A 479 22.65 -43.47 -10.30
N ILE A 480 21.34 -43.66 -10.08
CA ILE A 480 20.78 -44.87 -9.45
C ILE A 480 21.09 -46.13 -10.26
N GLU A 481 20.88 -46.15 -11.58
CA GLU A 481 21.21 -47.30 -12.44
C GLU A 481 22.65 -47.76 -12.22
N ARG A 482 23.62 -46.83 -12.30
CA ARG A 482 25.06 -47.13 -12.10
C ARG A 482 25.35 -47.65 -10.69
N LEU A 483 24.74 -47.07 -9.65
CA LEU A 483 24.91 -47.52 -8.25
C LEU A 483 24.29 -48.90 -8.00
N VAL A 484 23.19 -49.24 -8.66
CA VAL A 484 22.57 -50.57 -8.60
C VAL A 484 23.44 -51.60 -9.31
N THR A 485 23.89 -51.33 -10.53
CA THR A 485 24.78 -52.26 -11.29
C THR A 485 26.09 -52.50 -10.55
N TYR A 486 26.74 -51.45 -10.01
CA TYR A 486 28.00 -51.59 -9.28
C TYR A 486 27.82 -52.38 -7.97
N GLY A 487 26.70 -52.15 -7.26
CA GLY A 487 26.36 -52.90 -6.05
C GLY A 487 26.10 -54.39 -6.31
N GLN A 488 25.56 -54.76 -7.47
CA GLN A 488 25.37 -56.17 -7.83
C GLN A 488 26.71 -56.89 -8.02
N SER A 489 27.65 -56.32 -8.78
CA SER A 489 29.00 -56.89 -8.95
C SER A 489 29.77 -57.03 -7.62
N TYR A 490 29.54 -56.14 -6.65
CA TYR A 490 30.23 -56.17 -5.35
C TYR A 490 29.61 -57.18 -4.36
N MET A 491 28.33 -57.53 -4.51
CA MET A 491 27.68 -58.56 -3.68
C MET A 491 27.95 -59.99 -4.18
N GLU A 492 28.20 -60.18 -5.48
CA GLU A 492 28.65 -61.48 -6.01
C GLU A 492 30.04 -61.86 -5.47
N GLU A 493 30.93 -60.90 -5.19
CA GLU A 493 32.22 -61.17 -4.53
C GLU A 493 32.08 -61.39 -3.02
N ARG A 494 31.07 -60.80 -2.36
CA ARG A 494 30.93 -60.80 -0.89
C ARG A 494 30.04 -61.93 -0.33
N SER A 495 29.21 -62.56 -1.16
CA SER A 495 28.34 -63.69 -0.76
C SER A 495 29.09 -64.99 -0.43
N VAL A 496 30.43 -64.95 -0.33
CA VAL A 496 31.31 -66.05 0.07
C VAL A 496 31.67 -66.01 1.56
N ASP A 497 31.61 -64.84 2.21
CA ASP A 497 32.32 -64.60 3.48
C ASP A 497 31.43 -64.41 4.74
N GLU A 498 30.11 -64.17 4.61
CA GLU A 498 29.25 -63.67 5.71
C GLU A 498 28.17 -64.66 6.21
N GLU A 499 28.34 -65.98 6.04
CA GLU A 499 27.37 -67.01 6.47
C GLU A 499 27.53 -67.47 7.95
N SER A 500 28.24 -66.71 8.81
CA SER A 500 28.72 -67.21 10.11
C SER A 500 27.94 -66.79 11.38
N ASP A 501 27.35 -65.59 11.45
CA ASP A 501 27.09 -64.92 12.74
C ASP A 501 25.63 -64.45 13.01
N GLU A 502 24.61 -65.08 12.43
CA GLU A 502 23.19 -64.78 12.74
C GLU A 502 22.56 -65.75 13.77
N LEU A 503 23.08 -65.78 15.01
CA LEU A 503 22.41 -66.56 16.07
C LEU A 503 22.75 -66.13 17.52
N THR A 504 21.94 -65.23 18.13
CA THR A 504 21.59 -65.23 19.59
C THR A 504 20.68 -64.06 20.02
N GLN A 505 19.77 -64.32 20.98
CA GLN A 505 19.01 -63.38 21.84
C GLN A 505 17.87 -62.50 21.25
N LEU A 506 16.73 -63.15 21.05
CA LEU A 506 15.44 -62.63 21.54
C LEU A 506 15.18 -63.17 22.97
N LEU A 507 14.58 -62.36 23.87
CA LEU A 507 13.41 -62.69 24.73
C LEU A 507 13.30 -61.89 26.06
N SER A 508 12.03 -61.76 26.53
CA SER A 508 11.57 -61.47 27.92
C SER A 508 11.53 -59.99 28.41
N ARG A 509 10.56 -59.54 29.25
CA ARG A 509 9.11 -59.89 29.42
C ARG A 509 8.34 -58.88 30.31
N SER A 510 7.15 -58.45 29.87
CA SER A 510 5.87 -58.33 30.64
C SER A 510 5.71 -57.53 31.97
N ALA A 511 5.11 -56.32 31.88
CA ALA A 511 3.81 -55.88 32.47
C ALA A 511 3.52 -55.64 34.00
N THR A 512 2.59 -54.68 34.26
CA THR A 512 1.63 -54.50 35.42
C THR A 512 2.19 -54.09 36.81
N GLU A 513 1.47 -53.48 37.80
CA GLU A 513 0.02 -53.25 38.08
C GLU A 513 -0.25 -52.11 39.16
N THR A 514 -1.49 -51.99 39.69
CA THR A 514 -1.96 -51.33 40.98
C THR A 514 -2.16 -49.79 41.14
N LYS A 515 -3.04 -49.24 42.02
CA LYS A 515 -4.44 -49.57 42.50
C LYS A 515 -5.07 -48.48 43.45
N SER A 516 -6.36 -48.17 43.26
CA SER A 516 -7.45 -47.81 44.24
C SER A 516 -7.48 -46.53 45.15
N PRO A 517 -8.69 -46.12 45.67
CA PRO A 517 -8.97 -44.83 46.37
C PRO A 517 -9.76 -44.94 47.72
N ARG A 518 -10.28 -43.82 48.30
CA ARG A 518 -11.51 -43.80 49.16
C ARG A 518 -12.14 -42.41 49.50
N ALA A 519 -13.49 -42.34 49.43
CA ALA A 519 -14.48 -41.67 50.35
C ALA A 519 -14.37 -40.14 50.69
N SER A 520 -15.38 -39.34 51.11
CA SER A 520 -16.87 -39.39 51.34
C SER A 520 -17.34 -37.98 51.85
N SER A 521 -18.60 -37.48 51.87
CA SER A 521 -19.94 -37.82 51.30
C SER A 521 -20.98 -36.68 51.60
N SER A 522 -22.25 -36.87 51.20
CA SER A 522 -23.53 -36.42 51.86
C SER A 522 -23.90 -34.92 52.07
N ASP A 523 -25.01 -34.51 51.42
CA ASP A 523 -26.26 -33.92 51.99
C ASP A 523 -26.29 -32.53 52.71
N SER A 524 -27.40 -31.73 52.73
CA SER A 524 -28.64 -31.68 51.90
C SER A 524 -29.51 -30.41 52.13
N GLN A 525 -30.41 -30.10 51.17
CA GLN A 525 -31.78 -29.50 51.26
C GLN A 525 -32.14 -28.08 51.82
N TYR A 526 -33.06 -27.43 51.06
CA TYR A 526 -34.32 -26.72 51.45
C TYR A 526 -34.48 -25.15 51.49
N SER A 527 -35.34 -24.65 50.57
CA SER A 527 -36.57 -23.82 50.80
C SER A 527 -36.67 -22.29 50.53
N SER A 528 -37.70 -21.97 49.71
CA SER A 528 -38.73 -20.88 49.81
C SER A 528 -38.47 -19.37 49.55
N MET A 529 -39.49 -18.77 48.88
CA MET A 529 -39.81 -17.34 48.61
C MET A 529 -40.71 -16.75 49.76
N PRO A 530 -41.34 -15.53 49.74
CA PRO A 530 -41.55 -14.54 48.64
C PRO A 530 -41.58 -13.00 48.95
N ASP A 531 -41.72 -12.22 47.87
CA ASP A 531 -42.51 -10.98 47.61
C ASP A 531 -42.54 -9.70 48.50
N GLU A 532 -42.12 -8.60 47.85
CA GLU A 532 -42.84 -7.31 47.58
C GLU A 532 -43.15 -6.21 48.66
N GLN A 533 -42.99 -4.94 48.22
CA GLN A 533 -43.76 -3.69 48.50
C GLN A 533 -43.04 -2.41 49.01
N LEU A 534 -43.67 -1.27 48.66
CA LEU A 534 -43.24 0.16 48.66
C LEU A 534 -43.11 0.79 50.09
N LYS A 535 -42.68 2.05 50.36
CA LYS A 535 -43.17 3.37 49.82
C LYS A 535 -42.47 4.64 50.41
N ASP A 536 -42.58 5.78 49.68
CA ASP A 536 -42.58 7.25 50.03
C ASP A 536 -41.52 7.93 50.96
N GLY A 537 -41.21 9.25 50.78
CA GLY A 537 -40.22 9.96 51.64
C GLY A 537 -39.82 11.48 51.58
N PHE A 538 -40.42 12.39 50.76
CA PHE A 538 -40.43 13.89 50.90
C PHE A 538 -39.15 14.81 50.95
N ASP A 539 -39.07 15.79 50.00
CA ASP A 539 -38.83 17.26 50.11
C ASP A 539 -37.54 17.92 50.74
N HIS A 540 -37.09 19.17 50.44
CA HIS A 540 -37.68 20.34 49.73
C HIS A 540 -36.66 21.45 49.24
N PHE A 541 -37.17 22.51 48.57
CA PHE A 541 -36.67 23.92 48.38
C PHE A 541 -35.65 24.37 47.28
N LEU A 542 -35.82 25.65 46.86
CA LEU A 542 -35.13 26.49 45.82
C LEU A 542 -34.92 27.94 46.37
N PRO A 543 -34.10 28.86 45.79
CA PRO A 543 -34.57 29.75 44.70
C PRO A 543 -33.54 30.38 43.68
N GLU A 544 -34.05 30.65 42.47
CA GLU A 544 -33.89 31.80 41.52
C GLU A 544 -32.66 32.75 41.41
N THR A 545 -32.33 33.16 40.17
CA THR A 545 -32.17 34.59 39.74
C THR A 545 -32.01 34.76 38.20
N ASP A 546 -32.48 35.88 37.64
CA ASP A 546 -32.52 36.18 36.18
C ASP A 546 -31.47 37.22 35.69
N VAL A 547 -30.66 36.90 34.66
CA VAL A 547 -30.05 37.90 33.73
C VAL A 547 -29.72 37.28 32.35
N LEU A 548 -30.34 37.73 31.24
CA LEU A 548 -29.86 37.35 29.87
C LEU A 548 -30.20 38.23 28.63
N PRO A 549 -31.28 39.05 28.55
CA PRO A 549 -31.80 39.55 27.26
C PRO A 549 -30.87 40.37 26.32
N ILE A 550 -29.75 40.91 26.80
CA ILE A 550 -28.93 41.89 26.06
C ILE A 550 -27.83 41.25 25.19
N ALA A 551 -27.23 40.14 25.63
CA ALA A 551 -26.09 39.53 24.93
C ALA A 551 -26.46 38.95 23.55
N VAL A 552 -27.67 38.38 23.43
CA VAL A 552 -28.15 37.69 22.23
C VAL A 552 -28.28 38.65 21.03
N ALA A 553 -28.72 39.88 21.27
CA ALA A 553 -28.94 40.88 20.21
C ALA A 553 -27.65 41.29 19.49
N VAL A 554 -26.54 41.43 20.23
CA VAL A 554 -25.24 41.82 19.67
C VAL A 554 -24.64 40.67 18.85
N GLY A 555 -24.71 39.44 19.37
CA GLY A 555 -24.21 38.25 18.67
C GLY A 555 -24.87 38.03 17.31
N ALA A 556 -26.20 38.21 17.22
CA ALA A 556 -26.95 38.01 15.98
C ALA A 556 -26.49 38.94 14.83
N VAL A 557 -26.13 40.20 15.12
CA VAL A 557 -25.67 41.16 14.12
C VAL A 557 -24.28 40.79 13.59
N VAL A 558 -23.35 40.39 14.47
CA VAL A 558 -22.00 39.97 14.08
C VAL A 558 -22.05 38.69 13.23
N VAL A 559 -22.82 37.69 13.65
CA VAL A 559 -23.04 36.44 12.89
C VAL A 559 -23.64 36.74 11.52
N SER A 560 -24.64 37.63 11.44
CA SER A 560 -25.26 38.02 10.16
C SER A 560 -24.27 38.69 9.20
N ALA A 561 -23.38 39.55 9.71
CA ALA A 561 -22.35 40.21 8.89
C ALA A 561 -21.28 39.22 8.39
N VAL A 562 -20.88 38.25 9.23
CA VAL A 562 -19.95 37.18 8.85
C VAL A 562 -20.58 36.27 7.80
N LEU A 563 -21.82 35.83 8.00
CA LEU A 563 -22.56 35.02 7.03
C LEU A 563 -22.76 35.75 5.69
N ALA A 564 -23.11 37.03 5.70
CA ALA A 564 -23.22 37.84 4.49
C ALA A 564 -21.89 37.93 3.73
N LYS A 565 -20.75 38.08 4.44
CA LYS A 565 -19.41 38.07 3.84
C LYS A 565 -19.07 36.71 3.21
N ILE A 566 -19.42 35.60 3.88
CA ILE A 566 -19.25 34.24 3.36
C ILE A 566 -20.12 33.99 2.11
N PHE A 567 -21.37 34.45 2.10
CA PHE A 567 -22.30 34.21 0.99
C PHE A 567 -22.04 35.10 -0.23
N LEU A 568 -21.60 36.35 -0.03
CA LEU A 568 -21.34 37.31 -1.11
C LEU A 568 -19.93 37.20 -1.70
N PHE A 569 -18.95 36.70 -0.94
CA PHE A 569 -17.54 36.56 -1.37
C PHE A 569 -16.99 35.14 -1.25
N GLY A 570 -17.86 34.13 -1.09
CA GLY A 570 -17.47 32.73 -1.17
C GLY A 570 -16.81 32.43 -2.51
N LYS A 571 -15.52 32.07 -2.49
CA LYS A 571 -14.80 31.64 -3.70
C LYS A 571 -15.59 30.52 -4.36
N LYS A 572 -15.98 30.68 -5.64
CA LYS A 572 -16.54 29.58 -6.44
C LYS A 572 -15.59 28.39 -6.31
N LYS A 573 -16.06 27.25 -5.79
CA LYS A 573 -15.26 26.02 -5.77
C LYS A 573 -14.93 25.66 -7.22
N ARG A 574 -13.65 25.50 -7.52
CA ARG A 574 -13.20 25.03 -8.84
C ARG A 574 -13.77 23.62 -9.08
N PRO A 575 -14.18 23.26 -10.31
CA PRO A 575 -14.61 21.91 -10.61
C PRO A 575 -13.43 20.94 -10.44
N VAL A 576 -13.69 19.78 -9.85
CA VAL A 576 -12.68 18.78 -9.46
C VAL A 576 -12.78 17.57 -10.38
N THR A 577 -11.64 17.11 -10.88
CA THR A 577 -11.56 15.96 -11.79
C THR A 577 -11.70 14.64 -11.02
N LEU A 578 -10.79 14.38 -10.09
CA LEU A 578 -10.78 13.19 -9.24
C LEU A 578 -11.79 13.37 -8.10
N LYS A 579 -13.00 12.81 -8.27
CA LYS A 579 -14.08 12.90 -7.26
C LYS A 579 -14.13 11.69 -6.34
N GLU A 580 -13.80 10.51 -6.88
CA GLU A 580 -13.95 9.23 -6.18
C GLU A 580 -12.74 8.30 -6.46
N PRO A 581 -12.04 7.77 -5.43
CA PRO A 581 -10.83 6.93 -5.56
C PRO A 581 -10.95 5.65 -6.40
N SER A 582 -12.17 5.23 -6.73
CA SER A 582 -12.53 4.08 -7.55
C SER A 582 -12.76 4.43 -9.03
N VAL A 583 -13.20 5.66 -9.32
CA VAL A 583 -13.67 6.07 -10.66
C VAL A 583 -12.49 6.32 -11.60
N LYS A 584 -12.67 5.87 -12.85
CA LYS A 584 -11.74 6.09 -13.96
C LYS A 584 -12.12 7.34 -14.74
N TYR A 585 -11.12 8.16 -15.04
CA TYR A 585 -11.22 9.40 -15.80
C TYR A 585 -10.28 9.30 -17.01
N PRO A 586 -10.77 9.04 -18.23
CA PRO A 586 -9.94 8.99 -19.42
C PRO A 586 -9.47 10.42 -19.77
N LEU A 587 -8.19 10.72 -19.52
CA LEU A 587 -7.60 12.02 -19.82
C LEU A 587 -6.74 11.94 -21.08
N LYS A 588 -6.83 12.98 -21.92
CA LYS A 588 -6.11 13.04 -23.20
C LYS A 588 -4.70 13.59 -23.04
N LEU A 589 -3.71 12.90 -23.59
CA LEU A 589 -2.36 13.42 -23.75
C LEU A 589 -2.40 14.59 -24.75
N VAL A 590 -2.04 15.80 -24.31
CA VAL A 590 -2.07 17.01 -25.15
C VAL A 590 -0.70 17.61 -25.41
N TYR A 591 0.32 17.20 -24.66
CA TYR A 591 1.72 17.57 -24.89
C TYR A 591 2.67 16.52 -24.31
N LYS A 592 3.76 16.25 -25.03
CA LYS A 592 4.84 15.33 -24.65
C LYS A 592 6.18 16.01 -24.97
N GLU A 593 7.16 15.86 -24.09
CA GLU A 593 8.50 16.44 -24.22
C GLU A 593 9.56 15.45 -23.69
N ASP A 594 10.67 15.31 -24.40
CA ASP A 594 11.80 14.47 -23.99
C ASP A 594 12.77 15.31 -23.12
N ILE A 595 12.90 14.96 -21.83
CA ILE A 595 13.78 15.64 -20.88
C ILE A 595 15.20 15.06 -20.94
N SER A 596 15.32 13.74 -21.09
CA SER A 596 16.60 13.03 -21.20
C SER A 596 16.49 11.85 -22.17
N HIS A 597 17.62 11.14 -22.38
CA HIS A 597 17.68 9.94 -23.21
C HIS A 597 16.61 8.88 -22.83
N ASP A 598 16.19 8.84 -21.56
CA ASP A 598 15.16 7.94 -21.03
C ASP A 598 14.02 8.61 -20.24
N THR A 599 13.96 9.93 -20.10
CA THR A 599 12.94 10.60 -19.26
C THR A 599 12.07 11.56 -20.06
N ARG A 600 10.76 11.52 -19.84
CA ARG A 600 9.73 12.27 -20.58
C ARG A 600 8.82 13.04 -19.62
N LEU A 601 8.36 14.22 -20.08
CA LEU A 601 7.20 14.92 -19.55
C LEU A 601 5.96 14.53 -20.36
N PHE A 602 4.88 14.16 -19.67
CA PHE A 602 3.57 13.90 -20.26
C PHE A 602 2.53 14.82 -19.63
N ARG A 603 1.86 15.63 -20.44
CA ARG A 603 0.83 16.58 -20.03
C ARG A 603 -0.53 16.15 -20.56
N PHE A 604 -1.46 15.86 -19.65
CA PHE A 604 -2.82 15.46 -19.97
C PHE A 604 -3.81 16.59 -19.67
N ALA A 605 -4.84 16.75 -20.51
CA ALA A 605 -5.89 17.73 -20.30
C ALA A 605 -6.93 17.23 -19.29
N LEU A 606 -7.30 18.11 -18.35
CA LEU A 606 -8.45 17.94 -17.46
C LEU A 606 -9.75 18.31 -18.20
N PRO A 607 -10.96 17.96 -17.68
CA PRO A 607 -12.22 18.11 -18.43
C PRO A 607 -12.62 19.55 -18.82
N SER A 608 -11.99 20.59 -18.25
CA SER A 608 -12.01 21.96 -18.79
C SER A 608 -10.85 22.78 -18.25
N ASN A 609 -10.57 23.94 -18.88
CA ASN A 609 -9.54 24.90 -18.45
C ASN A 609 -9.80 25.54 -17.06
N GLU A 610 -10.92 25.23 -16.40
CA GLU A 610 -11.20 25.64 -15.02
C GLU A 610 -11.02 24.50 -13.99
N HIS A 611 -10.84 23.26 -14.46
CA HIS A 611 -10.69 22.10 -13.58
C HIS A 611 -9.35 22.09 -12.84
N ILE A 612 -9.39 21.55 -11.63
CA ILE A 612 -8.23 21.08 -10.87
C ILE A 612 -8.22 19.55 -10.87
N LEU A 613 -7.07 18.94 -10.53
CA LEU A 613 -6.97 17.50 -10.47
C LEU A 613 -7.76 16.96 -9.27
N GLY A 614 -7.62 17.56 -8.10
CA GLY A 614 -8.24 17.11 -6.84
C GLY A 614 -7.38 16.11 -6.08
N LEU A 615 -6.06 16.25 -6.14
CA LEU A 615 -5.11 15.33 -5.51
C LEU A 615 -4.53 15.95 -4.23
N PRO A 616 -4.85 15.43 -3.03
CA PRO A 616 -4.25 15.92 -1.79
C PRO A 616 -2.73 15.71 -1.79
N THR A 617 -1.99 16.69 -1.27
CA THR A 617 -0.54 16.63 -1.14
C THR A 617 -0.13 15.42 -0.28
N GLY A 618 0.79 14.59 -0.77
CA GLY A 618 1.15 13.30 -0.19
C GLY A 618 0.40 12.09 -0.77
N GLN A 619 -0.54 12.31 -1.70
CA GLN A 619 -1.24 11.25 -2.42
C GLN A 619 -0.85 11.18 -3.91
N HIS A 620 -1.09 10.01 -4.51
CA HIS A 620 -0.80 9.68 -5.89
C HIS A 620 -2.06 9.30 -6.68
N ILE A 621 -1.90 9.17 -8.00
CA ILE A 621 -2.90 8.61 -8.92
C ILE A 621 -2.48 7.21 -9.36
N TYR A 622 -3.43 6.42 -9.86
CA TYR A 622 -3.14 5.27 -10.70
C TYR A 622 -3.44 5.61 -12.16
N LEU A 623 -2.52 5.26 -13.06
CA LEU A 623 -2.83 5.13 -14.48
C LEU A 623 -3.22 3.68 -14.76
N SER A 624 -4.19 3.47 -15.65
CA SER A 624 -4.51 2.13 -16.17
C SER A 624 -4.78 2.12 -17.67
N CYS A 625 -4.30 1.08 -18.34
CA CYS A 625 -4.52 0.79 -19.75
C CYS A 625 -4.60 -0.74 -19.96
N ARG A 626 -4.83 -1.19 -21.20
CA ARG A 626 -4.59 -2.59 -21.60
C ARG A 626 -3.42 -2.63 -22.57
N ILE A 627 -2.50 -3.57 -22.37
CA ILE A 627 -1.30 -3.77 -23.20
C ILE A 627 -1.25 -5.27 -23.49
N ASP A 628 -1.24 -5.68 -24.75
CA ASP A 628 -1.32 -7.10 -25.14
C ASP A 628 -2.58 -7.80 -24.57
N ASN A 629 -3.71 -7.09 -24.54
CA ASN A 629 -4.94 -7.38 -23.79
C ASN A 629 -4.81 -7.42 -22.25
N GLU A 630 -3.62 -7.48 -21.67
CA GLU A 630 -3.42 -7.51 -20.22
C GLU A 630 -3.72 -6.16 -19.53
N PRO A 631 -4.43 -6.14 -18.39
CA PRO A 631 -4.73 -4.91 -17.64
C PRO A 631 -3.50 -4.43 -16.85
N VAL A 632 -2.87 -3.34 -17.31
CA VAL A 632 -1.68 -2.78 -16.66
C VAL A 632 -2.06 -1.54 -15.86
N VAL A 633 -1.78 -1.57 -14.55
CA VAL A 633 -2.07 -0.49 -13.59
C VAL A 633 -0.79 -0.10 -12.84
N LYS A 634 -0.48 1.20 -12.77
CA LYS A 634 0.72 1.70 -12.07
C LYS A 634 0.45 3.02 -11.33
N PRO A 635 1.03 3.22 -10.13
CA PRO A 635 0.94 4.49 -9.41
C PRO A 635 1.89 5.53 -10.01
N TYR A 636 1.48 6.79 -10.00
CA TYR A 636 2.29 7.96 -10.38
C TYR A 636 1.94 9.15 -9.50
N THR A 637 2.94 9.96 -9.12
CA THR A 637 2.71 11.26 -8.47
C THR A 637 2.93 12.37 -9.48
N PRO A 638 1.92 13.21 -9.78
CA PRO A 638 2.07 14.34 -10.68
C PRO A 638 3.08 15.37 -10.18
N VAL A 639 3.74 16.06 -11.11
CA VAL A 639 4.57 17.23 -10.81
C VAL A 639 3.77 18.54 -10.78
N SER A 640 2.60 18.55 -11.44
CA SER A 640 1.61 19.64 -11.36
C SER A 640 0.78 19.64 -10.07
N SER A 641 0.26 20.81 -9.72
CA SER A 641 -0.57 21.09 -8.54
C SER A 641 -2.04 21.42 -8.90
N ASP A 642 -2.91 21.58 -7.91
CA ASP A 642 -4.29 22.08 -8.10
C ASP A 642 -4.37 23.60 -8.43
N GLU A 643 -3.23 24.25 -8.72
CA GLU A 643 -3.15 25.56 -9.38
C GLU A 643 -2.87 25.48 -10.88
N ASP A 644 -2.44 24.32 -11.39
CA ASP A 644 -2.19 24.06 -12.81
C ASP A 644 -3.50 23.80 -13.57
N LEU A 645 -4.33 24.84 -13.67
CA LEU A 645 -5.68 24.75 -14.22
C LEU A 645 -5.74 24.10 -15.60
N GLY A 646 -6.65 23.14 -15.75
CA GLY A 646 -6.90 22.45 -17.02
C GLY A 646 -5.89 21.38 -17.41
N LYS A 647 -4.82 21.13 -16.63
CA LYS A 647 -3.78 20.14 -16.97
C LYS A 647 -3.35 19.29 -15.78
N VAL A 648 -2.75 18.14 -16.07
CA VAL A 648 -1.95 17.35 -15.14
C VAL A 648 -0.67 16.89 -15.83
N ASP A 649 0.46 17.15 -15.19
CA ASP A 649 1.80 16.93 -15.72
C ASP A 649 2.49 15.79 -14.94
N LEU A 650 2.98 14.77 -15.66
CA LEU A 650 3.71 13.62 -15.12
C LEU A 650 5.12 13.58 -15.71
N VAL A 651 6.16 13.46 -14.87
CA VAL A 651 7.53 13.14 -15.31
C VAL A 651 7.75 11.65 -15.10
N VAL A 652 8.09 10.93 -16.17
CA VAL A 652 8.17 9.46 -16.17
C VAL A 652 9.46 8.99 -16.84
N LYS A 653 10.14 8.07 -16.17
CA LYS A 653 11.30 7.35 -16.70
C LYS A 653 10.88 6.17 -17.56
N ILE A 654 11.48 6.05 -18.74
CA ILE A 654 11.14 5.11 -19.80
C ILE A 654 12.14 3.95 -19.79
N TYR A 655 11.75 2.90 -19.06
CA TYR A 655 12.46 1.63 -19.04
C TYR A 655 12.26 0.92 -20.39
N LYS A 656 13.18 1.16 -21.35
CA LYS A 656 13.16 0.54 -22.68
C LYS A 656 13.53 -0.94 -22.63
N ALA A 657 12.92 -1.75 -23.49
CA ALA A 657 13.33 -3.13 -23.73
C ALA A 657 14.78 -3.21 -24.23
N ASN A 658 15.42 -4.35 -23.97
CA ASN A 658 16.80 -4.71 -24.35
C ASN A 658 17.92 -3.79 -23.82
N VAL A 659 17.62 -2.84 -22.91
CA VAL A 659 18.62 -1.96 -22.29
C VAL A 659 19.18 -2.51 -20.97
N HIS A 660 18.34 -3.12 -20.12
CA HIS A 660 18.76 -3.61 -18.80
C HIS A 660 18.76 -5.14 -18.74
N PRO A 661 19.90 -5.81 -18.46
CA PRO A 661 20.00 -7.28 -18.50
C PRO A 661 18.97 -8.01 -17.62
N LYS A 662 18.72 -7.55 -16.38
CA LYS A 662 17.70 -8.17 -15.51
C LYS A 662 16.25 -7.81 -15.87
N PHE A 663 16.02 -6.92 -16.86
CA PHE A 663 14.68 -6.48 -17.29
C PHE A 663 14.59 -6.35 -18.83
N PRO A 664 14.78 -7.43 -19.60
CA PRO A 664 14.88 -7.38 -21.07
C PRO A 664 13.61 -6.84 -21.75
N ASN A 665 12.43 -7.05 -21.16
CA ASN A 665 11.17 -6.53 -21.69
C ASN A 665 10.89 -5.04 -21.34
N GLY A 666 11.76 -4.41 -20.55
CA GLY A 666 11.55 -3.04 -20.06
C GLY A 666 10.30 -2.89 -19.19
N GLY A 667 9.82 -1.66 -19.04
CA GLY A 667 8.60 -1.32 -18.31
C GLY A 667 7.40 -1.21 -19.24
N LYS A 668 6.42 -2.13 -19.15
CA LYS A 668 5.22 -2.12 -20.02
C LYS A 668 4.50 -0.75 -20.03
N MET A 669 4.12 -0.23 -18.86
CA MET A 669 3.41 1.06 -18.76
C MET A 669 4.25 2.25 -19.25
N SER A 670 5.55 2.29 -18.94
CA SER A 670 6.40 3.41 -19.37
C SER A 670 6.63 3.41 -20.89
N GLN A 671 6.80 2.24 -21.51
CA GLN A 671 6.91 2.14 -22.97
C GLN A 671 5.57 2.42 -23.67
N TYR A 672 4.45 2.02 -23.07
CA TYR A 672 3.12 2.41 -23.55
C TYR A 672 2.92 3.93 -23.53
N LEU A 673 3.28 4.60 -22.42
CA LEU A 673 3.27 6.06 -22.34
C LEU A 673 4.19 6.70 -23.40
N ASP A 674 5.41 6.18 -23.59
CA ASP A 674 6.34 6.71 -24.60
C ASP A 674 5.82 6.54 -26.03
N ALA A 675 5.00 5.51 -26.29
CA ALA A 675 4.34 5.24 -27.56
C ALA A 675 3.00 5.98 -27.78
N MET A 676 2.42 6.63 -26.75
CA MET A 676 1.17 7.38 -26.89
C MET A 676 1.35 8.60 -27.82
N SER A 677 0.40 8.78 -28.74
CA SER A 677 0.29 9.95 -29.61
C SER A 677 -0.48 11.08 -28.93
N ILE A 678 -0.23 12.32 -29.38
CA ILE A 678 -1.01 13.48 -28.93
C ILE A 678 -2.47 13.32 -29.39
N GLY A 679 -3.39 13.30 -28.42
CA GLY A 679 -4.82 13.01 -28.60
C GLY A 679 -5.28 11.68 -27.96
N ASP A 680 -4.36 10.74 -27.74
CA ASP A 680 -4.66 9.46 -27.08
C ASP A 680 -5.07 9.65 -25.63
N SER A 681 -5.85 8.71 -25.08
CA SER A 681 -6.39 8.78 -23.72
C SER A 681 -5.93 7.61 -22.86
N ILE A 682 -5.69 7.87 -21.57
CA ILE A 682 -5.41 6.84 -20.55
C ILE A 682 -6.29 7.08 -19.31
N ASP A 683 -6.71 6.01 -18.64
CA ASP A 683 -7.55 6.12 -17.44
C ASP A 683 -6.72 6.58 -16.23
N PHE A 684 -7.02 7.77 -15.71
CA PHE A 684 -6.58 8.23 -14.39
C PHE A 684 -7.58 7.75 -13.33
N ARG A 685 -7.10 7.27 -12.19
CA ARG A 685 -7.93 6.89 -11.03
C ARG A 685 -7.30 7.41 -9.73
N GLY A 686 -8.08 8.10 -8.92
CA GLY A 686 -7.60 8.73 -7.69
C GLY A 686 -8.64 9.64 -7.03
N PRO A 687 -8.26 10.35 -5.96
CA PRO A 687 -6.94 10.33 -5.34
C PRO A 687 -6.70 9.04 -4.54
N ASN A 688 -5.46 8.62 -4.33
CA ASN A 688 -5.12 7.45 -3.50
C ASN A 688 -3.82 7.73 -2.70
N GLY A 689 -3.82 7.45 -1.40
CA GLY A 689 -2.61 7.48 -0.58
C GLY A 689 -2.95 7.30 0.90
N LYS A 690 -1.93 6.96 1.71
CA LYS A 690 -2.08 6.82 3.18
C LYS A 690 -1.63 8.08 3.94
N LEU A 691 -0.92 8.99 3.28
CA LEU A 691 -0.42 10.24 3.84
C LEU A 691 -1.15 11.41 3.17
N VAL A 692 -1.53 12.42 3.96
CA VAL A 692 -1.99 13.72 3.49
C VAL A 692 -1.25 14.79 4.28
N TYR A 693 -0.68 15.77 3.59
CA TYR A 693 -0.10 16.96 4.22
C TYR A 693 -1.12 18.11 4.22
N GLU A 694 -1.39 18.67 5.40
CA GLU A 694 -2.38 19.74 5.59
C GLU A 694 -1.76 21.15 5.75
N GLY A 695 -0.43 21.25 5.67
CA GLY A 695 0.33 22.49 5.85
C GLY A 695 0.90 22.64 7.27
N LYS A 696 1.94 23.46 7.40
CA LYS A 696 2.54 23.90 8.68
C LYS A 696 2.87 22.74 9.62
N GLY A 697 3.60 21.75 9.08
CA GLY A 697 4.05 20.56 9.79
C GLY A 697 2.95 19.52 10.05
N GLN A 698 1.70 19.75 9.64
CA GLN A 698 0.58 18.85 9.95
C GLN A 698 0.43 17.75 8.88
N PHE A 699 0.46 16.50 9.33
CA PHE A 699 0.26 15.31 8.52
C PHE A 699 -0.93 14.49 9.05
N LYS A 700 -1.73 13.95 8.14
CA LYS A 700 -2.69 12.87 8.41
C LYS A 700 -2.15 11.58 7.82
N ILE A 701 -1.84 10.61 8.69
CA ILE A 701 -1.19 9.35 8.31
C ILE A 701 -2.09 8.17 8.70
N GLN A 702 -2.40 7.31 7.74
CA GLN A 702 -3.11 6.06 7.94
C GLN A 702 -2.11 4.91 8.04
N LYS A 703 -2.20 4.10 9.11
CA LYS A 703 -1.43 2.85 9.23
C LYS A 703 -1.76 1.89 8.08
N ASP A 704 -3.06 1.76 7.80
CA ASP A 704 -3.66 1.03 6.68
C ASP A 704 -4.96 1.72 6.23
N LYS A 705 -5.51 1.33 5.08
CA LYS A 705 -6.70 1.96 4.47
C LYS A 705 -7.99 1.92 5.31
N LYS A 706 -8.07 1.07 6.34
CA LYS A 706 -9.25 0.90 7.21
C LYS A 706 -9.06 1.59 8.56
N SER A 707 -7.82 1.82 8.99
CA SER A 707 -7.51 2.67 10.15
C SER A 707 -7.91 4.13 9.89
N PRO A 708 -8.44 4.86 10.89
CA PRO A 708 -8.64 6.29 10.78
C PRO A 708 -7.29 7.02 10.58
N PRO A 709 -7.25 8.16 9.88
CA PRO A 709 -6.03 8.96 9.75
C PRO A 709 -5.65 9.56 11.11
N GLU A 710 -4.45 9.23 11.58
CA GLU A 710 -3.83 9.85 12.76
C GLU A 710 -3.27 11.21 12.38
N ALA A 711 -3.57 12.26 13.16
CA ALA A 711 -2.99 13.58 12.97
C ALA A 711 -1.67 13.70 13.74
N LYS A 712 -0.57 13.91 13.03
CA LYS A 712 0.78 14.11 13.59
C LYS A 712 1.36 15.45 13.15
N SER A 713 2.19 16.04 14.01
CA SER A 713 2.81 17.35 13.79
C SER A 713 4.33 17.24 13.87
N PHE A 714 5.02 17.58 12.79
CA PHE A 714 6.48 17.50 12.68
C PHE A 714 7.07 18.85 12.28
N LYS A 715 8.23 19.21 12.85
CA LYS A 715 8.99 20.41 12.43
C LYS A 715 10.02 20.09 11.35
N ASN A 716 10.49 18.84 11.29
CA ASN A 716 11.45 18.37 10.32
C ASN A 716 10.85 17.25 9.47
N LEU A 717 11.03 17.34 8.16
CA LEU A 717 10.74 16.32 7.17
C LEU A 717 12.06 15.91 6.51
N ALA A 718 12.57 14.76 6.91
CA ALA A 718 13.69 14.08 6.25
C ALA A 718 13.17 13.19 5.12
N MET A 719 13.84 13.17 3.98
CA MET A 719 13.40 12.50 2.76
C MET A 719 14.53 11.67 2.16
N ILE A 720 14.24 10.43 1.77
CA ILE A 720 15.18 9.56 1.05
C ILE A 720 14.51 9.07 -0.24
N ALA A 721 15.04 9.50 -1.38
CA ALA A 721 14.49 9.23 -2.71
C ALA A 721 15.42 8.36 -3.56
N GLY A 722 14.86 7.44 -4.35
CA GLY A 722 15.57 6.63 -5.34
C GLY A 722 14.92 6.72 -6.73
N GLY A 723 15.64 7.21 -7.74
CA GLY A 723 15.13 7.39 -9.10
C GLY A 723 13.79 8.14 -9.17
N THR A 724 12.76 7.52 -9.75
CA THR A 724 11.40 8.11 -9.85
C THR A 724 10.73 8.42 -8.51
N GLY A 725 11.26 7.88 -7.40
CA GLY A 725 10.82 8.17 -6.03
C GLY A 725 11.06 9.61 -5.55
N ILE A 726 11.67 10.47 -6.37
CA ILE A 726 11.74 11.92 -6.13
C ILE A 726 10.37 12.62 -6.24
N THR A 727 9.44 12.06 -7.01
CA THR A 727 8.18 12.75 -7.37
C THR A 727 7.24 13.03 -6.18
N PRO A 728 7.05 12.15 -5.17
CA PRO A 728 6.31 12.49 -3.96
C PRO A 728 7.04 13.52 -3.08
N MET A 729 8.37 13.44 -3.01
CA MET A 729 9.19 14.35 -2.20
C MET A 729 9.07 15.79 -2.74
N MET A 730 9.15 15.97 -4.06
CA MET A 730 8.95 17.28 -4.69
C MET A 730 7.50 17.76 -4.63
N GLN A 731 6.50 16.87 -4.61
CA GLN A 731 5.10 17.26 -4.37
C GLN A 731 4.94 17.92 -2.99
N LEU A 732 5.60 17.39 -1.95
CA LEU A 732 5.62 17.98 -0.61
C LEU A 732 6.48 19.25 -0.54
N ALA A 733 7.71 19.21 -1.05
CA ALA A 733 8.62 20.36 -0.99
C ALA A 733 8.04 21.60 -1.68
N ARG A 734 7.41 21.45 -2.86
CA ARG A 734 6.70 22.54 -3.56
C ARG A 734 5.52 23.10 -2.78
N GLN A 735 4.84 22.29 -1.95
CA GLN A 735 3.70 22.75 -1.15
C GLN A 735 4.16 23.48 0.12
N ILE A 736 5.25 22.99 0.75
CA ILE A 736 5.82 23.53 1.98
C ILE A 736 6.52 24.87 1.72
N LEU A 737 7.50 24.89 0.82
CA LEU A 737 8.36 26.06 0.54
C LEU A 737 7.61 27.22 -0.17
N LYS A 738 6.32 27.04 -0.43
CA LYS A 738 5.43 28.00 -1.07
C LYS A 738 4.59 28.80 -0.06
N ASP A 739 4.27 28.24 1.10
CA ASP A 739 3.62 28.98 2.18
C ASP A 739 4.70 29.62 3.06
N PRO A 740 4.90 30.96 3.03
CA PRO A 740 5.94 31.61 3.85
C PRO A 740 5.70 31.51 5.36
N GLU A 741 4.53 31.00 5.77
CA GLU A 741 4.20 30.72 7.16
C GLU A 741 4.46 29.25 7.55
N ASP A 742 4.76 28.38 6.58
CA ASP A 742 5.10 26.97 6.81
C ASP A 742 6.61 26.85 7.05
N ASN A 743 6.98 26.68 8.32
CA ASN A 743 8.36 26.68 8.77
C ASN A 743 8.96 25.25 8.84
N THR A 744 8.32 24.27 8.19
CA THR A 744 8.77 22.86 8.20
C THR A 744 10.11 22.73 7.47
N LYS A 745 11.15 22.25 8.17
CA LYS A 745 12.49 22.06 7.60
C LYS A 745 12.58 20.76 6.81
N LEU A 746 13.24 20.82 5.66
CA LEU A 746 13.32 19.77 4.67
C LEU A 746 14.77 19.34 4.44
N THR A 747 15.05 18.04 4.57
CA THR A 747 16.34 17.45 4.18
C THR A 747 16.10 16.30 3.22
N LEU A 748 16.88 16.21 2.14
CA LEU A 748 16.71 15.21 1.08
C LEU A 748 18.04 14.50 0.77
N ILE A 749 18.07 13.18 0.86
CA ILE A 749 19.07 12.35 0.18
C ILE A 749 18.42 11.79 -1.09
N PHE A 750 19.02 12.05 -2.26
CA PHE A 750 18.54 11.54 -3.54
C PHE A 750 19.59 10.63 -4.20
N ALA A 751 19.30 9.32 -4.21
CA ALA A 751 20.16 8.28 -4.77
C ALA A 751 19.78 7.95 -6.22
N ASN A 752 20.78 7.92 -7.10
CA ASN A 752 20.64 7.59 -8.52
C ASN A 752 21.82 6.71 -8.99
N GLN A 753 21.79 6.21 -10.23
CA GLN A 753 22.90 5.39 -10.72
C GLN A 753 24.04 6.24 -11.29
N THR A 754 23.72 7.23 -12.14
CA THR A 754 24.62 8.18 -12.78
C THR A 754 24.08 9.61 -12.65
N GLU A 755 24.87 10.64 -12.98
CA GLU A 755 24.42 12.04 -12.90
C GLU A 755 23.30 12.36 -13.91
N GLU A 756 23.26 11.70 -15.07
CA GLU A 756 22.18 11.84 -16.06
C GLU A 756 20.82 11.30 -15.56
N ASP A 757 20.83 10.41 -14.56
CA ASP A 757 19.61 9.84 -13.99
C ASP A 757 18.88 10.79 -13.02
N ILE A 758 19.49 11.92 -12.62
CA ILE A 758 18.96 12.79 -11.56
C ILE A 758 17.77 13.62 -12.07
N LEU A 759 16.59 13.01 -12.01
CA LEU A 759 15.30 13.61 -12.33
C LEU A 759 15.09 14.93 -11.58
N LEU A 760 14.66 15.98 -12.30
CA LEU A 760 14.38 17.33 -11.76
C LEU A 760 15.60 18.09 -11.18
N ARG A 761 16.86 17.65 -11.42
CA ARG A 761 18.09 18.26 -10.86
C ARG A 761 18.07 19.80 -10.80
N ASN A 762 17.84 20.46 -11.93
CA ASN A 762 17.84 21.92 -12.04
C ASN A 762 16.79 22.61 -11.14
N GLU A 763 15.64 21.96 -10.91
CA GLU A 763 14.61 22.47 -10.01
C GLU A 763 15.03 22.25 -8.55
N ILE A 764 15.57 21.08 -8.21
CA ILE A 764 15.99 20.75 -6.84
C ILE A 764 17.11 21.70 -6.38
N ASP A 765 18.12 21.91 -7.22
CA ASP A 765 19.25 22.82 -6.95
C ASP A 765 18.79 24.29 -6.85
N ASP A 766 17.85 24.74 -7.69
CA ASP A 766 17.25 26.09 -7.60
C ASP A 766 16.37 26.27 -6.34
N TYR A 767 15.67 25.23 -5.90
CA TYR A 767 14.94 25.27 -4.63
C TYR A 767 15.89 25.28 -3.42
N GLU A 768 17.02 24.55 -3.41
CA GLU A 768 18.04 24.69 -2.36
C GLU A 768 18.67 26.09 -2.38
N ALA A 769 18.97 26.63 -3.57
CA ALA A 769 19.54 27.98 -3.70
C ALA A 769 18.58 29.09 -3.22
N ARG A 770 17.27 28.93 -3.44
CA ARG A 770 16.24 29.91 -3.03
C ARG A 770 15.75 29.75 -1.58
N TYR A 771 15.83 28.55 -1.01
CA TYR A 771 15.28 28.23 0.32
C TYR A 771 16.29 27.57 1.27
N GLY A 772 17.59 27.85 1.10
CA GLY A 772 18.68 27.10 1.72
C GLY A 772 18.71 27.00 3.25
N ASP A 773 17.97 27.83 3.99
CA ASP A 773 17.82 27.73 5.46
C ASP A 773 16.71 26.74 5.89
N GLN A 774 15.84 26.38 4.95
CA GLN A 774 14.68 25.51 5.12
C GLN A 774 14.78 24.21 4.32
N PHE A 775 15.39 24.20 3.14
CA PHE A 775 15.56 23.01 2.30
C PHE A 775 17.04 22.74 2.00
N LYS A 776 17.46 21.50 2.22
CA LYS A 776 18.78 20.97 1.86
C LYS A 776 18.67 19.70 1.03
N VAL A 777 19.55 19.55 0.04
CA VAL A 777 19.71 18.32 -0.74
C VAL A 777 21.12 17.76 -0.65
N TRP A 778 21.22 16.43 -0.68
CA TRP A 778 22.46 15.71 -0.89
C TRP A 778 22.24 14.58 -1.90
N TYR A 779 23.16 14.43 -2.85
CA TYR A 779 23.07 13.41 -3.88
C TYR A 779 24.01 12.24 -3.57
N THR A 780 23.65 11.03 -4.04
CA THR A 780 24.60 9.91 -4.10
C THR A 780 24.45 9.13 -5.40
N LEU A 781 25.56 8.66 -5.97
CA LEU A 781 25.61 7.92 -7.23
C LEU A 781 26.29 6.58 -7.07
N ASP A 782 25.70 5.53 -7.64
CA ASP A 782 26.33 4.20 -7.80
C ASP A 782 27.61 4.28 -8.66
N ARG A 783 27.55 5.04 -9.76
CA ARG A 783 28.61 5.18 -10.77
C ARG A 783 28.85 6.67 -11.07
N PRO A 784 29.54 7.40 -10.17
CA PRO A 784 29.80 8.83 -10.34
C PRO A 784 30.84 9.11 -11.45
N PRO A 785 30.75 10.27 -12.14
CA PRO A 785 31.87 10.80 -12.92
C PRO A 785 33.02 11.28 -12.02
N GLN A 786 34.23 11.41 -12.57
CA GLN A 786 35.42 11.87 -11.82
C GLN A 786 35.28 13.30 -11.23
N SER A 787 34.37 14.11 -11.77
CA SER A 787 34.05 15.46 -11.30
C SER A 787 33.02 15.52 -10.17
N TRP A 788 32.54 14.37 -9.69
CA TRP A 788 31.46 14.32 -8.71
C TRP A 788 31.91 14.71 -7.30
N THR A 789 31.16 15.63 -6.67
CA THR A 789 31.52 16.26 -5.38
C THR A 789 30.66 15.81 -4.20
N TYR A 790 29.62 14.99 -4.44
CA TYR A 790 28.75 14.44 -3.41
C TYR A 790 29.12 12.98 -3.08
N SER A 791 28.24 12.24 -2.38
CA SER A 791 28.49 10.86 -1.99
C SER A 791 28.51 9.88 -3.17
N SER A 792 29.15 8.72 -2.97
CA SER A 792 29.17 7.59 -3.91
C SER A 792 28.63 6.34 -3.23
N GLY A 793 28.01 5.45 -4.00
CA GLY A 793 27.40 4.21 -3.54
C GLY A 793 25.99 4.37 -2.95
N PHE A 794 25.51 3.28 -2.36
CA PHE A 794 24.20 3.22 -1.71
C PHE A 794 24.12 4.10 -0.46
N VAL A 795 22.91 4.54 -0.12
CA VAL A 795 22.64 5.30 1.11
C VAL A 795 23.05 4.48 2.33
N ASN A 796 23.88 5.07 3.20
CA ASN A 796 24.34 4.45 4.43
C ASN A 796 24.04 5.34 5.65
N ASP A 797 24.33 4.81 6.84
CA ASP A 797 24.20 5.51 8.13
C ASP A 797 24.99 6.82 8.18
N GLN A 798 26.24 6.84 7.70
CA GLN A 798 27.04 8.08 7.68
C GLN A 798 26.36 9.18 6.84
N MET A 799 25.87 8.85 5.64
CA MET A 799 25.12 9.80 4.81
C MET A 799 23.85 10.31 5.50
N ILE A 800 23.11 9.41 6.17
CA ILE A 800 21.88 9.79 6.90
C ILE A 800 22.20 10.71 8.07
N ALA A 801 23.22 10.38 8.88
CA ALA A 801 23.63 11.16 10.04
C ALA A 801 24.18 12.55 9.66
N ASP A 802 24.92 12.66 8.56
CA ASP A 802 25.56 13.91 8.12
C ASP A 802 24.63 14.85 7.33
N ARG A 803 23.46 14.37 6.87
CA ARG A 803 22.63 15.08 5.86
C ARG A 803 21.14 15.15 6.15
N LEU A 804 20.57 14.24 6.94
CA LEU A 804 19.16 14.32 7.33
C LEU A 804 18.98 15.05 8.67
N SER A 805 17.77 15.56 8.87
CA SER A 805 17.37 16.13 10.15
C SER A 805 17.38 15.04 11.24
N PRO A 806 17.93 15.31 12.45
CA PRO A 806 18.23 14.28 13.43
C PRO A 806 16.99 13.51 13.94
N PRO A 807 17.18 12.28 14.45
CA PRO A 807 16.12 11.47 15.03
C PRO A 807 15.46 12.17 16.22
N GLY A 808 14.14 12.10 16.31
CA GLY A 808 13.36 12.67 17.39
C GLY A 808 11.87 12.70 17.08
N ASP A 809 11.07 13.10 18.07
CA ASP A 809 9.61 13.12 17.95
C ASP A 809 9.09 14.23 17.01
N GLU A 810 9.91 15.26 16.75
CA GLU A 810 9.58 16.36 15.82
C GLU A 810 10.06 16.11 14.38
N THR A 811 10.64 14.93 14.09
CA THR A 811 11.17 14.55 12.77
C THR A 811 10.39 13.37 12.18
N ILE A 812 9.84 13.55 10.97
CA ILE A 812 9.31 12.47 10.13
C ILE A 812 10.31 12.10 9.03
N VAL A 813 10.45 10.81 8.72
CA VAL A 813 11.27 10.31 7.60
C VAL A 813 10.39 9.71 6.52
N LEU A 814 10.39 10.31 5.33
CA LEU A 814 9.70 9.80 4.14
C LEU A 814 10.67 9.10 3.20
N MET A 815 10.24 7.95 2.67
CA MET A 815 11.05 7.08 1.83
C MET A 815 10.29 6.71 0.54
N CYS A 816 10.94 6.80 -0.62
CA CYS A 816 10.38 6.29 -1.87
C CYS A 816 11.49 5.90 -2.87
N GLY A 817 11.42 4.69 -3.40
CA GLY A 817 12.43 4.13 -4.31
C GLY A 817 12.18 2.64 -4.57
N PRO A 818 13.10 1.94 -5.24
CA PRO A 818 13.01 0.49 -5.40
C PRO A 818 13.02 -0.21 -4.03
N PRO A 819 12.21 -1.28 -3.79
CA PRO A 819 12.14 -1.93 -2.49
C PRO A 819 13.50 -2.31 -1.86
N PRO A 820 14.50 -2.83 -2.62
CA PRO A 820 15.81 -3.15 -2.04
C PRO A 820 16.55 -1.94 -1.44
N MET A 821 16.34 -0.73 -2.00
CA MET A 821 16.87 0.49 -1.40
C MET A 821 16.18 0.79 -0.06
N ILE A 822 14.85 0.64 0.01
CA ILE A 822 14.09 0.97 1.21
C ILE A 822 14.36 -0.05 2.33
N ASP A 823 14.40 -1.33 1.97
CA ASP A 823 14.45 -2.45 2.92
C ASP A 823 15.87 -2.80 3.38
N TYR A 824 16.90 -2.64 2.54
CA TYR A 824 18.29 -2.97 2.91
C TYR A 824 19.19 -1.76 3.14
N ALA A 825 18.88 -0.58 2.60
CA ALA A 825 19.69 0.63 2.76
C ALA A 825 19.03 1.71 3.64
N CYS A 826 17.74 2.01 3.46
CA CYS A 826 17.08 3.05 4.25
C CYS A 826 16.72 2.58 5.67
N LYS A 827 15.84 1.57 5.80
CA LYS A 827 15.32 1.13 7.12
C LYS A 827 16.45 0.75 8.10
N PRO A 828 17.39 -0.17 7.78
CA PRO A 828 18.36 -0.65 8.77
C PRO A 828 19.31 0.44 9.28
N ASN A 829 19.65 1.42 8.43
CA ASN A 829 20.47 2.56 8.84
C ASN A 829 19.67 3.59 9.65
N LEU A 830 18.35 3.74 9.40
CA LEU A 830 17.46 4.52 10.26
C LEU A 830 17.24 3.84 11.64
N ASP A 831 17.22 2.51 11.69
CA ASP A 831 17.20 1.72 12.92
C ASP A 831 18.49 1.91 13.72
N LYS A 832 19.65 1.74 13.08
CA LYS A 832 20.98 1.95 13.67
C LYS A 832 21.16 3.37 14.25
N LEU A 833 20.51 4.36 13.66
CA LEU A 833 20.56 5.77 14.09
C LEU A 833 19.39 6.17 15.02
N GLY A 834 18.52 5.25 15.43
CA GLY A 834 17.49 5.51 16.45
C GLY A 834 16.30 6.37 16.01
N TYR A 835 16.01 6.47 14.70
CA TYR A 835 14.74 7.05 14.24
C TYR A 835 13.57 6.14 14.64
N LYS A 836 12.46 6.67 15.15
CA LYS A 836 11.31 5.85 15.58
C LYS A 836 10.51 5.31 14.39
N GLU A 837 10.05 4.05 14.42
CA GLU A 837 9.34 3.42 13.30
C GLU A 837 8.02 4.14 12.99
N GLU A 838 7.28 4.54 14.03
CA GLU A 838 6.01 5.27 13.93
C GLU A 838 6.14 6.68 13.33
N ASN A 839 7.37 7.18 13.17
CA ASN A 839 7.71 8.44 12.51
C ASN A 839 8.40 8.21 11.14
N ARG A 840 8.34 6.99 10.59
CA ARG A 840 8.76 6.66 9.22
C ARG A 840 7.56 6.39 8.33
N PHE A 841 7.66 6.71 7.05
CA PHE A 841 6.64 6.34 6.06
C PHE A 841 7.30 6.02 4.71
N SER A 842 7.02 4.83 4.18
CA SER A 842 7.29 4.49 2.78
C SER A 842 6.02 4.70 1.96
N TYR A 843 6.20 5.32 0.80
CA TYR A 843 5.21 5.36 -0.28
C TYR A 843 4.98 3.98 -0.90
#